data_AF-A0A515A9M7-F1
#
_entry.id   AF-A0A515A9M7-F1
#
_cell.length_a   1.000
_cell.length_b   1.000
_cell.length_c   1.000
_cell.angle_alpha   90.00
_cell.angle_beta   90.00
_cell.angle_gamma   90.00
#
_symmetry.space_group_name_H-M   'P 1'
#
loop_
_entity.id
_entity.type
_entity.pdbx_description
1 polymer ?
#
loop_
_entity_poly.entity_id
_entity_poly.type
_entity_poly.pdbx_seq_one_letter_code
_entity_poly.pdbx_strand_id
1 'polypeptide(L)'
;MNRGKWLVLLFAVGLLANPALAQKTDLPTSNIQRSYPLSLSVTGSKIKYYKDDRDAFSKVPPPAVFLNKKSPSGRLAAPTAQFIVTYSNFTPQAQKAFQYAVDIWSTLIVSSVPIRIQANWVSDVPNLLGSAGPTSYRYNFDGAQKATAFYPIALAEKIARRELNSPAEADIVADFNRNNEWYFGTDGLTPTGQTDMVTAVLHELAHGLGFIGFFNTKGEEGSPKFGEYLADLPSIYDCFIETGGGGGPKRRLVTSQDDFPNNSLALNQQLTGNDLFLNGKVLQQTTGVKLRLHAKALFSRASSIYHLDEDTYPPGNINSLMTPKLGLAESIHSPGEPIMRFFSDLEWKTTSVLHDPIQNTEDTRDLLLSTRIISDTTLIAGSMRLVYRKTMPTTKDTVGTTVNLSRVGTTDVYQYTLPAAQAQGDVWYYFQAQDASGRTFTNPGKQLGGAQVWNHVQMGPDNVPPTIRYAPAKISIFSTALADSLPIYARISDDRAGISSAYVEYQINGVAQPTRPLSYNRLTVGNYTYDSIYVNQLNFPANSLKTGDKITYRIVAQDGSRAKNQAVNPSSGFYQLTVVATQTVRDQYVNLFNDVTTARDFAGNGFSITTPSSFGDGAIHSEHPYRNGSDFQSQSSNEYVLLAPIRIKANPDSAFIRFDEIVLVEPGTVGSHPGDANFYDYVVVEGSSNNGQSWKPLLDAYSANTRPEWLTAYTSDLVTGIYGERNSKASGFPSMYRRREIPLLGQGSAFRAGDQILIRFRLVADQFSYGWGWAIDNLLVQAPPPVLAEEPIREGSFKLYPNPISNGVVRVEAEFIKPITEVGVTVRSLTGQALRNVTLKAVGGKLLSQEFDLSELPTGLYLMQVKAGESILTKKVIIAK
;
A
#
# COMPACT_ATOMS: atom_id res chain seq x y z
N MET A 1 -15.99 -70.76 9.10
CA MET A 1 -16.47 -71.47 10.31
C MET A 1 -16.21 -70.59 11.53
N ASN A 2 -17.06 -70.70 12.57
CA ASN A 2 -16.96 -70.11 13.92
C ASN A 2 -16.72 -68.57 13.99
N ARG A 3 -17.66 -67.70 14.41
CA ARG A 3 -18.61 -67.68 15.56
C ARG A 3 -17.95 -67.85 16.94
N GLY A 4 -17.98 -66.78 17.72
CA GLY A 4 -17.73 -66.73 19.17
C GLY A 4 -18.15 -65.37 19.74
N LYS A 5 -19.37 -65.26 20.29
CA LYS A 5 -19.89 -64.04 20.94
C LYS A 5 -19.55 -64.05 22.43
N TRP A 6 -19.38 -62.88 23.07
CA TRP A 6 -19.81 -62.64 24.47
C TRP A 6 -20.25 -61.18 24.69
N LEU A 7 -20.99 -60.97 25.79
CA LEU A 7 -21.93 -59.89 26.13
C LEU A 7 -21.89 -59.68 27.67
N VAL A 8 -22.20 -58.54 28.31
CA VAL A 8 -22.67 -57.18 27.92
C VAL A 8 -22.11 -56.18 28.97
N LEU A 9 -21.94 -54.88 28.67
CA LEU A 9 -22.59 -53.77 29.44
C LEU A 9 -22.27 -52.36 28.89
N LEU A 10 -23.21 -51.42 29.12
CA LEU A 10 -23.05 -49.99 28.84
C LEU A 10 -22.25 -49.29 29.95
N PHE A 11 -21.48 -48.26 29.59
CA PHE A 11 -21.55 -46.97 30.27
C PHE A 11 -21.29 -45.84 29.28
N ALA A 12 -22.14 -44.81 29.28
CA ALA A 12 -21.95 -43.62 28.47
C ALA A 12 -21.19 -42.55 29.26
N VAL A 13 -20.08 -42.05 28.72
CA VAL A 13 -19.50 -40.76 29.08
C VAL A 13 -19.16 -40.04 27.77
N GLY A 14 -19.76 -38.87 27.56
CA GLY A 14 -19.49 -38.07 26.39
C GLY A 14 -18.11 -37.43 26.49
N LEU A 15 -17.23 -37.74 25.53
CA LEU A 15 -16.06 -36.93 25.23
C LEU A 15 -16.35 -36.14 23.97
N LEU A 16 -16.59 -34.84 24.15
CA LEU A 16 -16.57 -33.86 23.07
C LEU A 16 -15.15 -33.83 22.49
N ALA A 17 -14.91 -34.63 21.45
CA ALA A 17 -13.73 -34.50 20.65
C ALA A 17 -13.79 -33.16 19.91
N ASN A 18 -13.02 -32.17 20.37
CA ASN A 18 -12.74 -30.96 19.61
C ASN A 18 -12.28 -31.39 18.21
N PRO A 19 -12.98 -31.01 17.12
CA PRO A 19 -12.42 -31.17 15.80
C PRO A 19 -11.27 -30.18 15.68
N ALA A 20 -10.04 -30.68 15.78
CA ALA A 20 -8.87 -29.95 15.33
C ALA A 20 -9.00 -29.77 13.81
N LEU A 21 -9.73 -28.74 13.42
CA LEU A 21 -9.75 -28.21 12.07
C LEU A 21 -8.37 -27.60 11.83
N ALA A 22 -7.43 -28.46 11.40
CA ALA A 22 -6.39 -27.99 10.50
C ALA A 22 -7.07 -27.15 9.42
N GLN A 23 -6.53 -25.97 9.11
CA GLN A 23 -7.01 -25.15 8.00
C GLN A 23 -7.00 -26.01 6.74
N LYS A 24 -8.14 -26.60 6.40
CA LYS A 24 -8.40 -27.01 5.04
C LYS A 24 -8.41 -25.71 4.27
N THR A 25 -7.33 -25.50 3.53
CA THR A 25 -7.34 -24.62 2.39
C THR A 25 -8.46 -25.10 1.47
N ASP A 26 -9.61 -24.44 1.57
CA ASP A 26 -10.41 -24.17 0.39
C ASP A 26 -9.46 -23.43 -0.53
N LEU A 27 -8.77 -24.19 -1.39
CA LEU A 27 -7.92 -23.65 -2.43
C LEU A 27 -8.79 -22.64 -3.16
N PRO A 28 -8.41 -21.35 -3.24
CA PRO A 28 -9.06 -20.47 -4.18
C PRO A 28 -8.77 -21.08 -5.55
N THR A 29 -9.77 -21.74 -6.12
CA THR A 29 -9.82 -22.05 -7.54
C THR A 29 -9.45 -20.76 -8.26
N SER A 30 -8.59 -20.87 -9.27
CA SER A 30 -7.76 -19.78 -9.80
C SER A 30 -8.54 -18.73 -10.61
N ASN A 31 -9.72 -18.37 -10.12
CA ASN A 31 -10.57 -17.28 -10.56
C ASN A 31 -9.96 -15.97 -10.07
N ILE A 32 -8.77 -15.66 -10.60
CA ILE A 32 -8.48 -14.28 -10.99
C ILE A 32 -9.47 -13.95 -12.11
N GLN A 33 -10.71 -13.70 -11.73
CA GLN A 33 -11.49 -12.73 -12.45
C GLN A 33 -10.69 -11.44 -12.41
N ARG A 34 -10.01 -11.18 -13.51
CA ARG A 34 -9.86 -9.80 -13.95
C ARG A 34 -11.28 -9.31 -14.15
N SER A 35 -11.85 -8.63 -13.16
CA SER A 35 -12.80 -7.58 -13.49
C SER A 35 -12.10 -6.72 -14.53
N TYR A 36 -12.62 -6.72 -15.76
CA TYR A 36 -11.99 -6.03 -16.89
C TYR A 36 -11.69 -4.61 -16.42
N PRO A 37 -10.43 -4.13 -16.49
CA PRO A 37 -10.08 -2.94 -15.76
C PRO A 37 -10.94 -1.78 -16.22
N LEU A 38 -11.65 -1.17 -15.28
CA LEU A 38 -12.09 0.19 -15.45
C LEU A 38 -10.88 0.98 -15.93
N SER A 39 -11.03 1.72 -17.03
CA SER A 39 -9.99 2.63 -17.51
C SER A 39 -9.63 3.57 -16.36
N LEU A 40 -8.51 3.30 -15.69
CA LEU A 40 -8.03 4.15 -14.60
C LEU A 40 -7.49 5.42 -15.24
N SER A 41 -8.10 6.53 -14.88
CA SER A 41 -7.58 7.87 -15.15
C SER A 41 -6.88 8.36 -13.90
N VAL A 42 -5.64 8.82 -14.06
CA VAL A 42 -4.90 9.54 -13.02
C VAL A 42 -4.69 10.96 -13.53
N THR A 43 -4.91 11.95 -12.67
CA THR A 43 -4.68 13.37 -12.98
C THR A 43 -3.22 13.57 -13.35
N GLY A 44 -2.97 14.36 -14.38
CA GLY A 44 -1.61 14.64 -14.82
C GLY A 44 -0.89 15.65 -13.93
N SER A 45 0.41 15.78 -14.13
CA SER A 45 1.26 16.75 -13.45
C SER A 45 1.97 17.61 -14.49
N LYS A 46 2.34 18.84 -14.11
CA LYS A 46 3.17 19.71 -14.93
C LYS A 46 4.63 19.67 -14.45
N ILE A 47 5.56 19.79 -15.37
CA ILE A 47 6.95 20.17 -15.07
C ILE A 47 7.04 21.71 -15.11
N LYS A 48 8.04 22.30 -14.46
CA LYS A 48 8.28 23.75 -14.45
C LYS A 48 9.60 24.04 -15.18
N TYR A 49 9.60 24.95 -16.14
CA TYR A 49 10.79 25.36 -16.86
C TYR A 49 11.30 26.73 -16.39
N TYR A 50 12.60 26.88 -16.19
CA TYR A 50 13.22 28.07 -15.58
C TYR A 50 14.26 28.69 -16.51
N LYS A 51 14.43 30.02 -16.46
CA LYS A 51 15.56 30.67 -17.14
C LYS A 51 16.88 30.49 -16.40
N ASP A 52 17.95 30.57 -17.17
CA ASP A 52 19.29 30.90 -16.70
C ASP A 52 19.57 32.37 -17.06
N ASP A 53 20.05 33.15 -16.09
CA ASP A 53 20.26 34.61 -16.23
C ASP A 53 21.52 34.98 -17.04
N ARG A 54 22.07 34.03 -17.80
CA ARG A 54 23.27 34.18 -18.64
C ARG A 54 22.88 34.26 -20.11
N ASP A 55 23.43 35.23 -20.84
CA ASP A 55 23.29 35.27 -22.30
C ASP A 55 24.14 34.16 -22.95
N ALA A 56 23.48 33.24 -23.65
CA ALA A 56 24.12 32.10 -24.31
C ALA A 56 24.45 32.35 -25.79
N PHE A 57 23.77 33.31 -26.45
CA PHE A 57 23.95 33.67 -27.86
C PHE A 57 23.89 32.46 -28.83
N SER A 58 23.06 31.47 -28.49
CA SER A 58 22.95 30.19 -29.18
C SER A 58 21.73 30.15 -30.10
N LYS A 59 21.83 29.40 -31.21
CA LYS A 59 20.75 29.25 -32.19
C LYS A 59 20.71 27.86 -32.80
N VAL A 60 19.58 27.18 -32.64
CA VAL A 60 19.25 25.92 -33.31
C VAL A 60 18.02 26.17 -34.21
N PRO A 61 18.14 26.01 -35.55
CA PRO A 61 17.05 26.29 -36.48
C PRO A 61 15.93 25.24 -36.42
N PRO A 62 14.73 25.55 -36.94
CA PRO A 62 13.65 24.57 -37.08
C PRO A 62 14.04 23.33 -37.91
N PRO A 63 13.42 22.16 -37.67
CA PRO A 63 13.70 20.95 -38.43
C PRO A 63 13.49 21.13 -39.93
N ALA A 64 14.32 20.47 -40.74
CA ALA A 64 14.24 20.56 -42.21
C ALA A 64 12.86 20.17 -42.78
N VAL A 65 12.12 19.26 -42.12
CA VAL A 65 10.74 18.89 -42.50
C VAL A 65 9.77 20.07 -42.35
N PHE A 66 9.98 20.93 -41.36
CA PHE A 66 9.19 22.14 -41.14
C PHE A 66 9.56 23.26 -42.15
N LEU A 67 10.84 23.42 -42.47
CA LEU A 67 11.31 24.43 -43.42
C LEU A 67 10.96 24.07 -44.89
N ASN A 68 11.06 22.79 -45.24
CA ASN A 68 10.87 22.29 -46.61
C ASN A 68 9.42 21.88 -46.91
N LYS A 69 8.41 22.44 -46.22
CA LYS A 69 6.98 22.11 -46.39
C LYS A 69 6.41 22.33 -47.81
N LYS A 70 7.19 22.72 -48.83
CA LYS A 70 6.68 22.89 -50.20
C LYS A 70 6.56 21.54 -50.91
N SER A 71 5.33 21.18 -51.28
CA SER A 71 5.04 20.09 -52.22
C SER A 71 5.65 20.36 -53.61
N PRO A 72 5.74 19.34 -54.50
CA PRO A 72 6.18 19.53 -55.88
C PRO A 72 5.36 20.56 -56.69
N SER A 73 4.15 20.93 -56.23
CA SER A 73 3.30 21.99 -56.82
C SER A 73 3.43 23.35 -56.11
N GLY A 74 4.44 23.53 -55.25
CA GLY A 74 4.72 24.79 -54.54
C GLY A 74 3.78 25.11 -53.37
N ARG A 75 2.73 24.30 -53.14
CA ARG A 75 1.81 24.45 -51.99
C ARG A 75 2.45 23.91 -50.71
N LEU A 76 2.12 24.52 -49.56
CA LEU A 76 2.48 23.97 -48.25
C LEU A 76 1.80 22.61 -48.04
N ALA A 77 2.58 21.63 -47.60
CA ALA A 77 2.11 20.32 -47.17
C ALA A 77 1.23 20.45 -45.92
N ALA A 78 0.14 19.70 -45.88
CA ALA A 78 -0.75 19.68 -44.72
C ALA A 78 -0.02 19.10 -43.48
N PRO A 79 -0.33 19.59 -42.26
CA PRO A 79 0.20 19.02 -41.04
C PRO A 79 -0.26 17.56 -40.86
N THR A 80 0.55 16.77 -40.16
CA THR A 80 0.31 15.35 -39.89
C THR A 80 -0.40 15.09 -38.55
N ALA A 81 -0.56 16.12 -37.73
CA ALA A 81 -1.42 16.13 -36.55
C ALA A 81 -2.13 17.50 -36.43
N GLN A 82 -3.39 17.49 -36.02
CA GLN A 82 -4.13 18.72 -35.72
C GLN A 82 -3.94 19.08 -34.24
N PHE A 83 -3.61 20.34 -33.97
CA PHE A 83 -3.60 20.91 -32.63
C PHE A 83 -4.71 21.98 -32.53
N ILE A 84 -5.40 22.01 -31.40
CA ILE A 84 -6.47 22.99 -31.09
C ILE A 84 -6.07 23.70 -29.81
N VAL A 85 -5.77 24.99 -29.89
CA VAL A 85 -5.30 25.77 -28.73
C VAL A 85 -6.39 26.73 -28.25
N THR A 86 -6.73 26.60 -26.97
CA THR A 86 -7.56 27.57 -26.24
C THR A 86 -6.64 28.52 -25.49
N TYR A 87 -6.52 29.76 -25.97
CA TYR A 87 -5.69 30.80 -25.36
C TYR A 87 -6.45 31.61 -24.31
N SER A 88 -5.90 31.71 -23.11
CA SER A 88 -6.40 32.57 -22.02
C SER A 88 -5.40 33.68 -21.69
N ASN A 89 -5.82 34.94 -21.81
CA ASN A 89 -5.06 36.15 -21.46
C ASN A 89 -3.76 36.44 -22.25
N PHE A 90 -3.43 35.65 -23.28
CA PHE A 90 -2.26 35.89 -24.13
C PHE A 90 -2.36 37.21 -24.93
N THR A 91 -1.22 37.88 -25.15
CA THR A 91 -1.13 38.98 -26.13
C THR A 91 -1.06 38.43 -27.56
N PRO A 92 -1.43 39.21 -28.61
CA PRO A 92 -1.34 38.75 -30.00
C PRO A 92 0.06 38.32 -30.44
N GLN A 93 1.12 38.97 -29.91
CA GLN A 93 2.51 38.59 -30.19
C GLN A 93 2.86 37.24 -29.54
N ALA A 94 2.43 37.02 -28.29
CA ALA A 94 2.63 35.77 -27.58
C ALA A 94 1.85 34.60 -28.24
N GLN A 95 0.61 34.83 -28.70
CA GLN A 95 -0.15 33.85 -29.47
C GLN A 95 0.57 33.46 -30.77
N LYS A 96 1.16 34.44 -31.48
CA LYS A 96 1.90 34.17 -32.72
C LYS A 96 3.15 33.31 -32.48
N ALA A 97 3.92 33.61 -31.43
CA ALA A 97 5.08 32.80 -31.05
C ALA A 97 4.67 31.38 -30.62
N PHE A 98 3.60 31.24 -29.83
CA PHE A 98 3.05 29.95 -29.43
C PHE A 98 2.59 29.13 -30.64
N GLN A 99 1.82 29.74 -31.54
CA GLN A 99 1.32 29.07 -32.75
C GLN A 99 2.46 28.59 -33.64
N TYR A 100 3.58 29.31 -33.73
CA TYR A 100 4.75 28.87 -34.49
C TYR A 100 5.38 27.59 -33.92
N ALA A 101 5.45 27.45 -32.59
CA ALA A 101 5.89 26.20 -31.94
C ALA A 101 4.90 25.03 -32.17
N VAL A 102 3.60 25.31 -32.18
CA VAL A 102 2.56 24.34 -32.57
C VAL A 102 2.68 23.92 -34.03
N ASP A 103 2.95 24.86 -34.93
CA ASP A 103 3.13 24.61 -36.36
C ASP A 103 4.39 23.77 -36.65
N ILE A 104 5.39 23.81 -35.76
CA ILE A 104 6.54 22.89 -35.75
C ILE A 104 6.04 21.49 -35.35
N TRP A 105 5.49 21.33 -34.14
CA TRP A 105 5.03 20.04 -33.62
C TRP A 105 4.03 19.32 -34.54
N SER A 106 3.11 20.05 -35.16
CA SER A 106 2.11 19.54 -36.13
C SER A 106 2.70 18.82 -37.36
N THR A 107 4.01 18.94 -37.61
CA THR A 107 4.74 18.27 -38.69
C THR A 107 5.79 17.27 -38.23
N LEU A 108 5.95 17.09 -36.91
CA LEU A 108 6.90 16.14 -36.32
C LEU A 108 6.22 14.86 -35.81
N ILE A 109 4.95 14.95 -35.41
CA ILE A 109 4.13 13.81 -34.97
C ILE A 109 2.97 13.53 -35.94
N VAL A 110 2.44 12.31 -35.90
CA VAL A 110 1.29 11.89 -36.72
C VAL A 110 0.13 11.58 -35.79
N SER A 111 -1.03 12.21 -35.97
CA SER A 111 -2.26 11.87 -35.23
C SER A 111 -3.52 12.05 -36.07
N SER A 112 -4.41 11.06 -35.98
CA SER A 112 -5.78 11.11 -36.52
C SER A 112 -6.80 11.65 -35.51
N VAL A 113 -6.37 11.95 -34.27
CA VAL A 113 -7.17 12.57 -33.22
C VAL A 113 -6.59 13.97 -32.95
N PRO A 114 -7.41 15.05 -32.88
CA PRO A 114 -6.92 16.39 -32.55
C PRO A 114 -6.34 16.45 -31.13
N ILE A 115 -5.25 17.20 -30.96
CA ILE A 115 -4.60 17.41 -29.65
C ILE A 115 -5.01 18.79 -29.13
N ARG A 116 -5.72 18.82 -28.00
CA ARG A 116 -6.26 20.03 -27.35
C ARG A 116 -5.30 20.57 -26.30
N ILE A 117 -4.99 21.86 -26.40
CA ILE A 117 -4.11 22.56 -25.46
C ILE A 117 -4.87 23.69 -24.78
N GLN A 118 -4.93 23.69 -23.45
CA GLN A 118 -5.30 24.86 -22.67
C GLN A 118 -4.04 25.67 -22.36
N ALA A 119 -3.91 26.86 -22.96
CA ALA A 119 -2.74 27.72 -22.83
C ALA A 119 -3.09 28.98 -22.01
N ASN A 120 -2.46 29.17 -20.86
CA ASN A 120 -2.75 30.29 -19.94
C ASN A 120 -1.59 31.28 -19.80
N TRP A 121 -1.85 32.58 -19.97
CA TRP A 121 -0.88 33.65 -19.76
C TRP A 121 -0.99 34.18 -18.32
N VAL A 122 -0.25 33.56 -17.41
CA VAL A 122 -0.34 33.77 -15.96
C VAL A 122 0.72 34.76 -15.47
N SER A 123 0.61 35.19 -14.22
CA SER A 123 1.69 35.86 -13.48
C SER A 123 2.11 34.94 -12.37
N ASP A 124 3.39 34.58 -12.32
CA ASP A 124 3.98 33.68 -11.34
C ASP A 124 5.35 34.24 -10.88
N VAL A 125 6.04 33.50 -10.00
CA VAL A 125 7.33 33.86 -9.41
C VAL A 125 8.40 34.23 -10.45
N PRO A 126 9.36 35.11 -10.11
CA PRO A 126 10.48 35.42 -11.00
C PRO A 126 11.22 34.17 -11.49
N ASN A 127 11.79 34.27 -12.69
CA ASN A 127 12.61 33.26 -13.35
C ASN A 127 11.90 31.96 -13.77
N LEU A 128 10.66 31.71 -13.32
CA LEU A 128 9.80 30.68 -13.89
C LEU A 128 9.33 31.15 -15.28
N LEU A 129 9.63 30.38 -16.33
CA LEU A 129 9.21 30.66 -17.70
C LEU A 129 7.82 30.10 -17.98
N GLY A 130 7.61 28.84 -17.63
CA GLY A 130 6.34 28.16 -17.82
C GLY A 130 6.21 26.88 -17.00
N SER A 131 5.09 26.21 -17.22
CA SER A 131 4.89 24.83 -16.79
C SER A 131 3.84 24.14 -17.63
N ALA A 132 4.11 22.92 -18.11
CA ALA A 132 3.15 22.12 -18.85
C ALA A 132 3.25 20.62 -18.57
N GLY A 133 2.20 19.92 -18.99
CA GLY A 133 2.07 18.48 -18.91
C GLY A 133 0.71 18.01 -19.42
N PRO A 134 0.51 16.69 -19.56
CA PRO A 134 -0.80 16.15 -19.89
C PRO A 134 -1.79 16.44 -18.75
N THR A 135 -3.07 16.64 -19.09
CA THR A 135 -4.14 16.86 -18.08
C THR A 135 -4.49 15.59 -17.32
N SER A 136 -4.39 14.43 -17.98
CA SER A 136 -4.60 13.12 -17.39
C SER A 136 -3.82 12.04 -18.12
N TYR A 137 -3.73 10.87 -17.48
CA TYR A 137 -3.19 9.65 -18.05
C TYR A 137 -4.32 8.62 -18.24
N ARG A 138 -4.08 7.64 -19.11
CA ARG A 138 -4.95 6.47 -19.32
C ARG A 138 -4.18 5.18 -19.13
N TYR A 139 -4.85 4.21 -18.52
CA TYR A 139 -4.41 2.84 -18.35
C TYR A 139 -5.45 1.88 -18.92
N ASN A 140 -5.01 0.74 -19.45
CA ASN A 140 -5.86 -0.31 -20.03
C ASN A 140 -6.84 0.22 -21.10
N PHE A 141 -6.29 0.78 -22.19
CA PHE A 141 -7.04 1.19 -23.38
C PHE A 141 -6.59 0.38 -24.61
N ASP A 142 -7.43 0.35 -25.64
CA ASP A 142 -7.22 -0.45 -26.85
C ASP A 142 -5.97 -0.02 -27.63
N GLY A 143 -5.17 -1.00 -28.06
CA GLY A 143 -3.92 -0.80 -28.81
C GLY A 143 -2.65 -0.53 -27.98
N ALA A 144 -2.73 -0.30 -26.67
CA ALA A 144 -1.57 -0.03 -25.82
C ALA A 144 -0.55 -1.20 -25.80
N GLN A 145 0.72 -0.94 -26.07
CA GLN A 145 1.75 -2.00 -26.15
C GLN A 145 2.40 -2.35 -24.81
N LYS A 146 2.36 -1.43 -23.83
CA LYS A 146 2.65 -1.72 -22.42
C LYS A 146 1.35 -1.85 -21.64
N ALA A 147 0.90 -3.10 -21.46
CA ALA A 147 -0.36 -3.42 -20.79
C ALA A 147 -0.37 -3.06 -19.28
N THR A 148 0.78 -2.73 -18.69
CA THR A 148 0.94 -2.35 -17.28
C THR A 148 1.74 -1.04 -17.15
N ALA A 149 1.31 0.00 -17.86
CA ALA A 149 1.85 1.37 -17.77
C ALA A 149 0.75 2.42 -18.07
N PHE A 150 0.95 3.64 -17.57
CA PHE A 150 0.08 4.80 -17.85
C PHE A 150 0.59 5.62 -19.05
N TYR A 151 -0.30 5.99 -19.96
CA TYR A 151 0.01 6.83 -21.12
C TYR A 151 -0.63 8.22 -20.98
N PRO A 152 0.08 9.32 -21.30
CA PRO A 152 -0.50 10.65 -21.47
C PRO A 152 -1.74 10.62 -22.38
N ILE A 153 -2.80 11.36 -22.04
CA ILE A 153 -4.10 11.29 -22.73
C ILE A 153 -4.00 11.44 -24.26
N ALA A 154 -3.34 12.50 -24.77
CA ALA A 154 -3.14 12.71 -26.21
C ALA A 154 -2.46 11.53 -26.93
N LEU A 155 -1.51 10.87 -26.26
CA LEU A 155 -0.81 9.71 -26.80
C LEU A 155 -1.68 8.44 -26.74
N ALA A 156 -2.45 8.26 -25.66
CA ALA A 156 -3.40 7.15 -25.54
C ALA A 156 -4.48 7.21 -26.64
N GLU A 157 -5.00 8.40 -26.91
CA GLU A 157 -6.00 8.66 -27.96
C GLU A 157 -5.44 8.43 -29.37
N LYS A 158 -4.22 8.90 -29.60
CA LYS A 158 -3.43 8.59 -30.81
C LYS A 158 -3.29 7.07 -31.04
N ILE A 159 -3.04 6.30 -30.00
CA ILE A 159 -2.87 4.83 -30.10
C ILE A 159 -4.24 4.17 -30.33
N ALA A 160 -5.27 4.56 -29.57
CA ALA A 160 -6.64 4.03 -29.68
C ALA A 160 -7.39 4.46 -30.95
N ARG A 161 -6.89 5.50 -31.66
CA ARG A 161 -7.49 6.14 -32.84
C ARG A 161 -8.87 6.78 -32.56
N ARG A 162 -9.13 7.19 -31.32
CA ARG A 162 -10.35 7.88 -30.87
C ARG A 162 -10.07 8.70 -29.62
N GLU A 163 -10.92 9.70 -29.37
CA GLU A 163 -10.99 10.43 -28.10
C GLU A 163 -11.23 9.44 -26.92
N LEU A 164 -10.59 9.69 -25.78
CA LEU A 164 -10.67 8.95 -24.52
C LEU A 164 -10.95 9.89 -23.32
N ASN A 165 -11.10 11.19 -23.58
CA ASN A 165 -11.64 12.22 -22.70
C ASN A 165 -12.88 12.88 -23.34
N SER A 166 -13.40 13.93 -22.72
CA SER A 166 -14.42 14.77 -23.36
C SER A 166 -13.78 15.71 -24.41
N PRO A 167 -14.36 15.90 -25.61
CA PRO A 167 -13.87 16.88 -26.58
C PRO A 167 -13.85 18.36 -26.11
N ALA A 168 -14.42 18.64 -24.92
CA ALA A 168 -14.35 19.94 -24.25
C ALA A 168 -13.26 20.02 -23.16
N GLU A 169 -12.62 18.90 -22.82
CA GLU A 169 -11.44 18.85 -21.97
C GLU A 169 -10.19 19.09 -22.83
N ALA A 170 -9.12 19.60 -22.21
CA ALA A 170 -7.81 19.69 -22.86
C ALA A 170 -7.00 18.42 -22.60
N ASP A 171 -6.09 18.10 -23.51
CA ASP A 171 -5.17 16.97 -23.39
C ASP A 171 -3.87 17.40 -22.72
N ILE A 172 -3.48 18.65 -22.99
CA ILE A 172 -2.32 19.34 -22.44
C ILE A 172 -2.79 20.62 -21.76
N VAL A 173 -2.27 20.88 -20.55
CA VAL A 173 -2.38 22.20 -19.90
C VAL A 173 -1.00 22.82 -19.83
N ALA A 174 -0.89 24.09 -20.22
CA ALA A 174 0.37 24.82 -20.27
C ALA A 174 0.19 26.27 -19.78
N ASP A 175 0.90 26.63 -18.72
CA ASP A 175 0.89 27.98 -18.14
C ASP A 175 2.22 28.66 -18.45
N PHE A 176 2.19 29.89 -18.95
CA PHE A 176 3.38 30.68 -19.24
C PHE A 176 3.36 31.99 -18.45
N ASN A 177 4.50 32.33 -17.85
CA ASN A 177 4.61 33.46 -16.95
C ASN A 177 4.91 34.76 -17.72
N ARG A 178 3.94 35.67 -17.73
CA ARG A 178 4.02 36.98 -18.40
C ARG A 178 5.01 37.96 -17.79
N ASN A 179 5.59 37.63 -16.63
CA ASN A 179 6.51 38.50 -15.88
C ASN A 179 7.97 38.43 -16.37
N ASN A 180 8.25 37.68 -17.45
CA ASN A 180 9.59 37.59 -18.05
C ASN A 180 9.73 38.52 -19.27
N GLU A 181 10.96 38.93 -19.56
CA GLU A 181 11.33 39.67 -20.77
C GLU A 181 11.36 38.73 -21.98
N TRP A 182 10.21 38.62 -22.66
CA TRP A 182 10.00 37.67 -23.75
C TRP A 182 10.35 38.22 -25.14
N TYR A 183 11.13 37.44 -25.87
CA TYR A 183 11.27 37.58 -27.32
C TYR A 183 10.17 36.79 -28.05
N PHE A 184 9.35 37.48 -28.83
CA PHE A 184 8.23 36.91 -29.59
C PHE A 184 8.54 36.67 -31.09
N GLY A 185 9.81 36.77 -31.49
CA GLY A 185 10.23 36.50 -32.86
C GLY A 185 10.13 35.02 -33.22
N THR A 186 10.09 34.73 -34.52
CA THR A 186 10.04 33.35 -35.07
C THR A 186 11.19 33.07 -36.02
N ASP A 187 12.21 33.92 -36.00
CA ASP A 187 13.43 33.84 -36.80
C ASP A 187 14.63 33.28 -36.00
N GLY A 188 14.50 33.16 -34.67
CA GLY A 188 15.57 32.79 -33.75
C GLY A 188 16.67 33.86 -33.67
N LEU A 189 16.32 35.14 -33.62
CA LEU A 189 17.25 36.26 -33.40
C LEU A 189 17.03 36.93 -32.03
N THR A 190 16.95 36.09 -30.98
CA THR A 190 16.74 36.50 -29.58
C THR A 190 17.78 37.54 -29.14
N PRO A 191 17.38 38.76 -28.77
CA PRO A 191 18.30 39.78 -28.26
C PRO A 191 18.88 39.44 -26.88
N THR A 192 20.01 40.07 -26.56
CA THR A 192 20.57 40.13 -25.19
C THR A 192 19.51 40.46 -24.16
N GLY A 193 19.49 39.73 -23.04
CA GLY A 193 18.58 39.96 -21.93
C GLY A 193 17.15 39.40 -22.11
N GLN A 194 16.81 38.83 -23.27
CA GLN A 194 15.46 38.28 -23.54
C GLN A 194 15.47 36.75 -23.61
N THR A 195 14.32 36.15 -23.28
CA THR A 195 14.06 34.71 -23.40
C THR A 195 13.21 34.41 -24.63
N ASP A 196 13.57 33.42 -25.45
CA ASP A 196 12.79 33.04 -26.65
C ASP A 196 11.49 32.29 -26.31
N MET A 197 10.35 32.91 -26.62
CA MET A 197 9.02 32.36 -26.32
C MET A 197 8.72 31.11 -27.15
N VAL A 198 9.20 31.02 -28.39
CA VAL A 198 9.01 29.82 -29.23
C VAL A 198 9.67 28.60 -28.59
N THR A 199 10.90 28.76 -28.08
CA THR A 199 11.67 27.69 -27.42
C THR A 199 10.98 27.21 -26.16
N ALA A 200 10.55 28.14 -25.29
CA ALA A 200 9.81 27.80 -24.08
C ALA A 200 8.50 27.04 -24.41
N VAL A 201 7.73 27.46 -25.42
CA VAL A 201 6.52 26.72 -25.83
C VAL A 201 6.86 25.36 -26.42
N LEU A 202 7.89 25.26 -27.27
CA LEU A 202 8.27 24.01 -27.92
C LEU A 202 8.72 22.95 -26.90
N HIS A 203 9.46 23.38 -25.86
CA HIS A 203 9.88 22.59 -24.70
C HIS A 203 8.68 22.09 -23.89
N GLU A 204 7.82 23.01 -23.44
CA GLU A 204 6.68 22.69 -22.57
C GLU A 204 5.65 21.78 -23.27
N LEU A 205 5.44 21.95 -24.58
CA LEU A 205 4.64 21.02 -25.37
C LEU A 205 5.26 19.62 -25.46
N ALA A 206 6.58 19.46 -25.37
CA ALA A 206 7.21 18.14 -25.31
C ALA A 206 6.86 17.38 -24.03
N HIS A 207 6.79 18.07 -22.88
CA HIS A 207 6.25 17.49 -21.64
C HIS A 207 4.77 17.12 -21.81
N GLY A 208 3.94 18.01 -22.37
CA GLY A 208 2.55 17.72 -22.67
C GLY A 208 2.33 16.48 -23.54
N LEU A 209 3.21 16.27 -24.54
CA LEU A 209 3.20 15.12 -25.44
C LEU A 209 3.84 13.85 -24.85
N GLY A 210 4.35 13.88 -23.61
CA GLY A 210 4.80 12.68 -22.89
C GLY A 210 6.29 12.59 -22.57
N PHE A 211 7.08 13.66 -22.68
CA PHE A 211 8.42 13.72 -22.09
C PHE A 211 8.35 13.98 -20.57
N ILE A 212 7.59 13.15 -19.86
CA ILE A 212 7.23 13.30 -18.44
C ILE A 212 6.75 11.95 -17.90
N GLY A 213 7.02 11.69 -16.62
CA GLY A 213 6.62 10.45 -15.96
C GLY A 213 6.32 10.60 -14.48
N PHE A 214 6.42 9.49 -13.73
CA PHE A 214 5.91 9.37 -12.37
C PHE A 214 6.96 9.22 -11.28
N PHE A 215 8.23 8.96 -11.59
CA PHE A 215 9.30 9.04 -10.58
C PHE A 215 9.30 10.37 -9.80
N ASN A 216 9.52 10.27 -8.50
CA ASN A 216 9.64 11.38 -7.55
C ASN A 216 10.56 10.97 -6.39
N THR A 217 10.82 11.89 -5.45
CA THR A 217 11.41 11.56 -4.16
C THR A 217 10.58 12.14 -3.02
N LYS A 218 10.41 11.39 -1.93
CA LYS A 218 9.74 11.82 -0.69
C LYS A 218 10.65 11.74 0.54
N GLY A 219 10.19 12.33 1.64
CA GLY A 219 10.87 12.40 2.94
C GLY A 219 11.08 13.85 3.39
N GLU A 220 11.18 14.06 4.70
CA GLU A 220 11.35 15.38 5.31
C GLU A 220 12.75 15.97 5.06
N GLU A 221 12.91 17.28 5.23
CA GLU A 221 14.22 17.93 5.13
C GLU A 221 15.13 17.45 6.27
N GLY A 222 16.41 17.20 5.96
CA GLY A 222 17.36 16.55 6.90
C GLY A 222 17.20 15.03 7.06
N SER A 223 16.11 14.42 6.59
CA SER A 223 15.91 12.95 6.60
C SER A 223 16.36 12.28 5.30
N PRO A 224 16.69 10.97 5.32
CA PRO A 224 16.91 10.19 4.10
C PRO A 224 15.71 10.27 3.15
N LYS A 225 15.95 10.62 1.89
CA LYS A 225 14.92 10.65 0.85
C LYS A 225 14.72 9.26 0.24
N PHE A 226 13.48 8.91 -0.04
CA PHE A 226 13.08 7.67 -0.70
C PHE A 226 12.59 7.97 -2.11
N GLY A 227 12.98 7.17 -3.10
CA GLY A 227 12.49 7.28 -4.47
C GLY A 227 11.15 6.60 -4.58
N GLU A 228 10.21 7.20 -5.30
CA GLU A 228 8.84 6.72 -5.42
C GLU A 228 8.25 6.91 -6.83
N TYR A 229 7.14 6.24 -7.12
CA TYR A 229 6.22 6.62 -8.19
C TYR A 229 5.05 7.45 -7.63
N LEU A 230 4.60 8.47 -8.36
CA LEU A 230 3.38 9.25 -8.04
C LEU A 230 2.06 8.48 -8.30
N ALA A 231 2.12 7.25 -8.80
CA ALA A 231 0.98 6.38 -9.07
C ALA A 231 1.37 4.90 -8.92
N ASP A 232 0.38 4.02 -8.78
CA ASP A 232 0.59 2.58 -8.50
C ASP A 232 1.30 1.82 -9.64
N LEU A 233 1.31 2.38 -10.85
CA LEU A 233 2.02 1.86 -12.02
C LEU A 233 2.85 2.98 -12.66
N PRO A 234 4.00 2.67 -13.29
CA PRO A 234 4.83 3.67 -13.96
C PRO A 234 4.13 4.28 -15.18
N SER A 235 4.60 5.46 -15.60
CA SER A 235 4.24 6.00 -16.91
C SER A 235 4.97 5.26 -18.04
N ILE A 236 4.49 5.43 -19.27
CA ILE A 236 5.17 4.92 -20.47
C ILE A 236 6.58 5.53 -20.65
N TYR A 237 6.82 6.76 -20.18
CA TYR A 237 8.15 7.40 -20.22
C TYR A 237 9.14 6.67 -19.29
N ASP A 238 8.73 6.42 -18.05
CA ASP A 238 9.54 5.76 -17.02
C ASP A 238 10.02 4.36 -17.48
N CYS A 239 9.24 3.70 -18.36
CA CYS A 239 9.55 2.39 -18.92
C CYS A 239 10.84 2.33 -19.74
N PHE A 240 11.40 3.48 -20.14
CA PHE A 240 12.62 3.60 -20.92
C PHE A 240 13.83 4.11 -20.14
N ILE A 241 13.66 4.44 -18.85
CA ILE A 241 14.76 4.91 -17.99
C ILE A 241 15.59 3.71 -17.51
N GLU A 242 16.88 3.73 -17.81
CA GLU A 242 17.85 2.72 -17.37
C GLU A 242 19.17 3.33 -16.87
N THR A 243 19.86 2.57 -16.04
CA THR A 243 21.23 2.83 -15.58
C THR A 243 22.27 2.45 -16.65
N GLY A 244 23.52 2.87 -16.46
CA GLY A 244 24.69 2.33 -17.16
C GLY A 244 25.09 3.08 -18.43
N GLY A 245 25.68 4.26 -18.25
CA GLY A 245 26.37 5.03 -19.29
C GLY A 245 27.86 4.74 -19.42
N GLY A 246 28.53 4.41 -18.30
CA GLY A 246 29.99 4.21 -18.22
C GLY A 246 30.48 2.76 -18.19
N GLY A 247 29.68 1.80 -18.66
CA GLY A 247 30.00 0.36 -18.58
C GLY A 247 29.50 -0.37 -17.32
N GLY A 248 28.80 0.34 -16.43
CA GLY A 248 28.08 -0.26 -15.30
C GLY A 248 26.90 -1.17 -15.74
N PRO A 249 26.31 -1.94 -14.80
CA PRO A 249 25.20 -2.84 -15.08
C PRO A 249 23.97 -2.05 -15.56
N LYS A 250 23.46 -2.39 -16.75
CA LYS A 250 22.26 -1.78 -17.34
C LYS A 250 21.01 -2.39 -16.71
N ARG A 251 20.26 -1.58 -15.96
CA ARG A 251 19.03 -1.99 -15.28
C ARG A 251 17.93 -0.96 -15.54
N ARG A 252 16.76 -1.42 -15.98
CA ARG A 252 15.56 -0.58 -16.15
C ARG A 252 14.86 -0.42 -14.81
N LEU A 253 14.70 0.81 -14.34
CA LEU A 253 14.21 1.08 -12.98
C LEU A 253 12.84 0.42 -12.71
N VAL A 254 11.93 0.49 -13.70
CA VAL A 254 10.56 -0.05 -13.54
C VAL A 254 10.46 -1.58 -13.58
N THR A 255 11.46 -2.31 -14.10
CA THR A 255 11.45 -3.78 -14.13
C THR A 255 12.41 -4.42 -13.13
N SER A 256 13.35 -3.66 -12.58
CA SER A 256 14.34 -4.13 -11.61
C SER A 256 13.88 -3.84 -10.17
N GLN A 257 12.64 -4.19 -9.83
CA GLN A 257 12.04 -3.86 -8.52
C GLN A 257 12.68 -4.60 -7.34
N ASP A 258 13.35 -5.74 -7.56
CA ASP A 258 14.17 -6.41 -6.53
C ASP A 258 15.43 -5.58 -6.16
N ASP A 259 15.97 -4.83 -7.13
CA ASP A 259 17.15 -3.96 -6.95
C ASP A 259 16.74 -2.54 -6.51
N PHE A 260 15.64 -2.02 -7.07
CA PHE A 260 15.15 -0.66 -6.87
C PHE A 260 13.64 -0.65 -6.53
N PRO A 261 13.24 -1.16 -5.35
CA PRO A 261 11.83 -1.16 -4.96
C PRO A 261 11.24 0.25 -4.97
N ASN A 262 9.96 0.37 -5.30
CA ASN A 262 9.21 1.60 -5.03
C ASN A 262 9.33 1.99 -3.53
N ASN A 263 9.30 3.28 -3.23
CA ASN A 263 9.43 3.83 -1.88
C ASN A 263 10.75 3.46 -1.16
N SER A 264 11.87 3.32 -1.89
CA SER A 264 13.15 2.86 -1.33
C SER A 264 14.29 3.88 -1.44
N LEU A 265 15.29 3.76 -0.56
CA LEU A 265 16.56 4.47 -0.65
C LEU A 265 17.34 4.07 -1.91
N ALA A 266 17.27 2.79 -2.32
CA ALA A 266 17.97 2.26 -3.48
C ALA A 266 17.48 2.92 -4.79
N LEU A 267 16.17 3.18 -4.90
CA LEU A 267 15.60 3.93 -6.02
C LEU A 267 16.04 5.41 -5.99
N ASN A 268 16.01 6.08 -4.83
CA ASN A 268 16.51 7.46 -4.71
C ASN A 268 17.97 7.60 -5.18
N GLN A 269 18.83 6.65 -4.80
CA GLN A 269 20.24 6.62 -5.22
C GLN A 269 20.41 6.59 -6.74
N GLN A 270 19.48 5.96 -7.48
CA GLN A 270 19.51 6.00 -8.95
C GLN A 270 19.03 7.37 -9.47
N LEU A 271 17.93 7.88 -8.92
CA LEU A 271 17.34 9.18 -9.31
C LEU A 271 18.28 10.38 -9.05
N THR A 272 19.27 10.22 -8.17
CA THR A 272 20.31 11.22 -7.83
C THR A 272 21.74 10.82 -8.22
N GLY A 273 21.90 9.69 -8.94
CA GLY A 273 23.19 9.03 -9.18
C GLY A 273 23.97 9.45 -10.43
N ASN A 274 23.45 10.38 -11.24
CA ASN A 274 24.07 10.94 -12.47
C ASN A 274 24.39 9.93 -13.60
N ASP A 275 23.78 8.73 -13.55
CA ASP A 275 23.97 7.61 -14.51
C ASP A 275 22.64 7.11 -15.13
N LEU A 276 21.63 7.98 -15.26
CA LEU A 276 20.35 7.63 -15.89
C LEU A 276 20.24 8.08 -17.35
N PHE A 277 19.62 7.23 -18.16
CA PHE A 277 19.46 7.40 -19.60
C PHE A 277 18.08 6.92 -20.08
N LEU A 278 17.51 7.58 -21.09
CA LEU A 278 16.43 7.00 -21.89
C LEU A 278 17.03 6.09 -22.97
N ASN A 279 16.52 4.86 -23.05
CA ASN A 279 16.93 3.88 -24.05
C ASN A 279 15.72 3.16 -24.68
N GLY A 280 15.39 3.56 -25.91
CA GLY A 280 14.35 2.98 -26.75
C GLY A 280 14.94 2.14 -27.90
N LYS A 281 14.13 1.23 -28.46
CA LYS A 281 14.58 0.35 -29.55
C LYS A 281 14.79 1.15 -30.84
N VAL A 282 13.84 2.01 -31.21
CA VAL A 282 13.93 2.86 -32.41
C VAL A 282 15.08 3.85 -32.25
N LEU A 283 15.19 4.51 -31.09
CA LEU A 283 16.32 5.39 -30.74
C LEU A 283 17.67 4.69 -30.97
N GLN A 284 17.90 3.57 -30.30
CA GLN A 284 19.17 2.83 -30.35
C GLN A 284 19.48 2.29 -31.75
N GLN A 285 18.47 1.84 -32.51
CA GLN A 285 18.63 1.33 -33.88
C GLN A 285 18.91 2.41 -34.92
N THR A 286 18.40 3.63 -34.74
CA THR A 286 18.49 4.70 -35.75
C THR A 286 19.59 5.72 -35.49
N THR A 287 19.98 5.92 -34.23
CA THR A 287 20.98 6.94 -33.84
C THR A 287 22.22 6.36 -33.17
N GLY A 288 22.15 5.13 -32.65
CA GLY A 288 23.23 4.55 -31.85
C GLY A 288 23.36 5.11 -30.42
N VAL A 289 22.65 6.18 -30.05
CA VAL A 289 22.80 6.85 -28.75
C VAL A 289 21.73 6.45 -27.74
N LYS A 290 22.04 6.66 -26.46
CA LYS A 290 21.04 6.82 -25.38
C LYS A 290 20.98 8.29 -24.99
N LEU A 291 19.81 8.78 -24.59
CA LEU A 291 19.67 10.17 -24.13
C LEU A 291 20.00 10.26 -22.63
N ARG A 292 21.09 10.96 -22.27
CA ARG A 292 21.46 11.14 -20.86
C ARG A 292 20.49 12.11 -20.17
N LEU A 293 20.01 11.73 -18.99
CA LEU A 293 19.09 12.50 -18.17
C LEU A 293 19.81 13.33 -17.10
N HIS A 294 19.21 14.45 -16.69
CA HIS A 294 19.73 15.33 -15.63
C HIS A 294 19.54 14.71 -14.22
N ALA A 295 20.14 13.55 -13.95
CA ALA A 295 20.01 12.84 -12.68
C ALA A 295 21.03 13.32 -11.62
N LYS A 296 21.18 14.64 -11.43
CA LYS A 296 22.19 15.22 -10.51
C LYS A 296 21.88 14.88 -9.03
N ALA A 297 22.84 15.18 -8.15
CA ALA A 297 22.81 14.84 -6.72
C ALA A 297 21.59 15.36 -5.92
N LEU A 298 20.85 16.33 -6.45
CA LEU A 298 19.57 16.79 -5.91
C LEU A 298 18.44 16.47 -6.88
N PHE A 299 17.41 15.78 -6.38
CA PHE A 299 16.20 15.53 -7.15
C PHE A 299 15.20 16.69 -7.02
N SER A 300 14.76 17.22 -8.15
CA SER A 300 13.60 18.09 -8.27
C SER A 300 12.87 17.75 -9.55
N ARG A 301 11.54 17.59 -9.50
CA ARG A 301 10.75 17.34 -10.72
C ARG A 301 10.94 18.42 -11.78
N ALA A 302 11.22 19.65 -11.36
CA ALA A 302 11.42 20.80 -12.25
C ALA A 302 12.79 20.86 -12.95
N SER A 303 13.75 19.99 -12.61
CA SER A 303 15.07 20.03 -13.23
C SER A 303 15.73 18.68 -13.45
N SER A 304 15.26 17.61 -12.79
CA SER A 304 15.92 16.30 -12.83
C SER A 304 15.49 15.45 -14.03
N ILE A 305 15.11 14.18 -13.82
CA ILE A 305 15.07 13.14 -14.86
C ILE A 305 14.03 13.30 -15.98
N TYR A 306 13.22 14.36 -15.96
CA TYR A 306 12.36 14.75 -17.09
C TYR A 306 13.05 15.74 -18.02
N HIS A 307 14.36 15.96 -17.83
CA HIS A 307 15.22 16.77 -18.67
C HIS A 307 16.48 16.01 -19.07
N LEU A 308 17.04 16.40 -20.21
CA LEU A 308 18.33 15.98 -20.69
C LEU A 308 19.47 16.63 -19.90
N ASP A 309 20.59 15.92 -19.82
CA ASP A 309 21.78 16.38 -19.13
C ASP A 309 22.46 17.56 -19.87
N GLU A 310 22.38 18.76 -19.31
CA GLU A 310 22.90 20.00 -19.89
C GLU A 310 24.43 19.99 -20.11
N ASP A 311 25.20 19.26 -19.28
CA ASP A 311 26.64 19.06 -19.50
C ASP A 311 26.91 18.23 -20.79
N THR A 312 25.96 17.37 -21.17
CA THR A 312 26.03 16.52 -22.38
C THR A 312 25.39 17.22 -23.60
N TYR A 313 24.39 18.08 -23.39
CA TYR A 313 23.64 18.79 -24.43
C TYR A 313 23.64 20.31 -24.16
N PRO A 314 24.80 20.98 -24.19
CA PRO A 314 24.92 22.40 -23.83
C PRO A 314 24.18 23.32 -24.82
N PRO A 315 23.97 24.61 -24.46
CA PRO A 315 23.42 25.63 -25.35
C PRO A 315 23.96 25.59 -26.79
N GLY A 316 23.05 25.63 -27.76
CA GLY A 316 23.36 25.52 -29.19
C GLY A 316 23.53 24.10 -29.73
N ASN A 317 23.47 23.05 -28.90
CA ASN A 317 23.40 21.67 -29.35
C ASN A 317 22.04 21.39 -30.02
N ILE A 318 22.01 20.67 -31.15
CA ILE A 318 20.78 20.31 -31.87
C ILE A 318 19.73 19.54 -31.02
N ASN A 319 20.15 19.00 -29.87
CA ASN A 319 19.31 18.27 -28.91
C ASN A 319 19.13 18.99 -27.56
N SER A 320 19.55 20.26 -27.42
CA SER A 320 19.47 20.96 -26.13
C SER A 320 18.04 21.37 -25.71
N LEU A 321 17.01 21.20 -26.57
CA LEU A 321 15.66 21.69 -26.26
C LEU A 321 15.15 21.24 -24.88
N MET A 322 15.40 19.98 -24.51
CA MET A 322 14.88 19.40 -23.27
C MET A 322 15.87 19.44 -22.09
N THR A 323 16.86 20.33 -22.09
CA THR A 323 17.64 20.63 -20.87
C THR A 323 16.79 21.37 -19.83
N PRO A 324 17.14 21.38 -18.53
CA PRO A 324 16.25 21.93 -17.49
C PRO A 324 16.17 23.46 -17.42
N LYS A 325 16.92 24.17 -18.26
CA LYS A 325 16.96 25.64 -18.29
C LYS A 325 17.04 26.19 -19.72
N LEU A 326 16.70 27.47 -19.87
CA LEU A 326 16.88 28.25 -21.09
C LEU A 326 17.75 29.48 -20.81
N GLY A 327 18.84 29.68 -21.57
CA GLY A 327 19.63 30.90 -21.48
C GLY A 327 18.91 32.14 -22.03
N LEU A 328 19.39 33.33 -21.64
CA LEU A 328 19.04 34.56 -22.34
C LEU A 328 19.74 34.59 -23.71
N ALA A 329 19.20 35.31 -24.70
CA ALA A 329 19.71 35.32 -26.07
C ALA A 329 19.88 33.93 -26.72
N GLU A 330 19.17 32.92 -26.23
CA GLU A 330 19.13 31.56 -26.77
C GLU A 330 17.87 31.36 -27.64
N SER A 331 17.98 30.52 -28.67
CA SER A 331 16.82 30.02 -29.44
C SER A 331 17.03 28.58 -29.86
N ILE A 332 16.10 27.69 -29.51
CA ILE A 332 16.13 26.27 -29.84
C ILE A 332 14.79 25.89 -30.49
N HIS A 333 14.70 26.04 -31.81
CA HIS A 333 13.43 25.81 -32.55
C HIS A 333 13.28 24.36 -33.05
N SER A 334 14.05 23.41 -32.52
CA SER A 334 14.04 22.00 -32.90
C SER A 334 14.19 21.09 -31.67
N PRO A 335 13.38 20.02 -31.52
CA PRO A 335 13.58 19.01 -30.47
C PRO A 335 14.78 18.07 -30.74
N GLY A 336 15.36 18.10 -31.94
CA GLY A 336 16.47 17.20 -32.31
C GLY A 336 16.02 15.78 -32.69
N GLU A 337 16.84 15.11 -33.49
CA GLU A 337 16.49 13.78 -34.03
C GLU A 337 16.35 12.69 -32.94
N PRO A 338 17.34 12.47 -32.05
CA PRO A 338 17.21 11.55 -30.91
C PRO A 338 15.89 11.67 -30.13
N ILE A 339 15.40 12.87 -29.82
CA ILE A 339 14.11 13.03 -29.12
C ILE A 339 12.96 12.54 -30.01
N MET A 340 12.96 12.85 -31.30
CA MET A 340 11.93 12.33 -32.23
C MET A 340 11.99 10.81 -32.43
N ARG A 341 13.18 10.19 -32.34
CA ARG A 341 13.31 8.73 -32.34
C ARG A 341 12.80 8.11 -31.04
N PHE A 342 13.05 8.75 -29.90
CA PHE A 342 12.47 8.37 -28.62
C PHE A 342 10.93 8.52 -28.60
N PHE A 343 10.37 9.59 -29.19
CA PHE A 343 8.92 9.74 -29.37
C PHE A 343 8.32 8.61 -30.24
N SER A 344 9.10 8.04 -31.17
CA SER A 344 8.68 6.86 -31.93
C SER A 344 8.64 5.60 -31.05
N ASP A 345 9.54 5.46 -30.07
CA ASP A 345 9.49 4.42 -29.03
C ASP A 345 8.33 4.62 -28.03
N LEU A 346 7.95 5.88 -27.73
CA LEU A 346 6.73 6.23 -27.00
C LEU A 346 5.43 5.94 -27.76
N GLU A 347 5.49 5.52 -29.03
CA GLU A 347 4.34 5.22 -29.91
C GLU A 347 3.68 6.42 -30.63
N TRP A 348 4.28 7.62 -30.66
CA TRP A 348 3.83 8.70 -31.56
C TRP A 348 3.93 8.34 -33.06
N LYS A 349 4.69 7.27 -33.37
CA LYS A 349 4.69 6.60 -34.68
C LYS A 349 4.57 5.09 -34.47
N THR A 350 3.36 4.53 -34.64
CA THR A 350 3.02 3.17 -34.17
C THR A 350 2.12 2.41 -35.14
N THR A 351 1.93 1.11 -34.86
CA THR A 351 0.85 0.29 -35.43
C THR A 351 -0.16 -0.01 -34.34
N SER A 352 -1.37 0.52 -34.48
CA SER A 352 -2.49 0.23 -33.60
C SER A 352 -3.10 -1.12 -34.00
N VAL A 353 -2.98 -2.14 -33.15
CA VAL A 353 -3.77 -3.39 -33.24
C VAL A 353 -4.94 -3.25 -32.28
N LEU A 354 -6.15 -3.11 -32.82
CA LEU A 354 -7.34 -2.68 -32.10
C LEU A 354 -8.38 -3.80 -32.09
N HIS A 355 -8.91 -4.16 -30.92
CA HIS A 355 -9.85 -5.27 -30.78
C HIS A 355 -10.71 -5.12 -29.52
N ASP A 356 -12.03 -5.21 -29.71
CA ASP A 356 -13.00 -5.31 -28.61
C ASP A 356 -13.06 -6.78 -28.14
N PRO A 357 -12.68 -7.12 -26.89
CA PRO A 357 -12.64 -8.49 -26.40
C PRO A 357 -14.00 -9.20 -26.48
N ILE A 358 -13.98 -10.47 -26.86
CA ILE A 358 -15.21 -11.28 -27.01
C ILE A 358 -15.70 -11.72 -25.63
N GLN A 359 -17.00 -11.52 -25.36
CA GLN A 359 -17.62 -11.94 -24.11
C GLN A 359 -17.83 -13.46 -24.07
N ASN A 360 -17.72 -14.02 -22.86
CA ASN A 360 -18.06 -15.42 -22.57
C ASN A 360 -19.51 -15.73 -22.96
N THR A 361 -19.78 -16.94 -23.45
CA THR A 361 -21.11 -17.29 -23.97
C THR A 361 -21.40 -18.78 -23.85
N GLU A 362 -22.62 -19.13 -23.45
CA GLU A 362 -23.09 -20.51 -23.37
C GLU A 362 -23.45 -21.12 -24.74
N ASP A 363 -23.36 -20.36 -25.83
CA ASP A 363 -23.73 -20.81 -27.18
C ASP A 363 -22.57 -21.54 -27.87
N THR A 364 -22.79 -22.79 -28.26
CA THR A 364 -21.89 -23.52 -29.17
C THR A 364 -22.09 -23.01 -30.60
N ARG A 365 -21.14 -22.22 -31.10
CA ARG A 365 -21.13 -21.62 -32.45
C ARG A 365 -19.69 -21.32 -32.89
N ASP A 366 -19.51 -21.03 -34.17
CA ASP A 366 -18.26 -20.52 -34.71
C ASP A 366 -17.87 -19.20 -34.03
N LEU A 367 -16.58 -19.05 -33.71
CA LEU A 367 -16.04 -17.88 -33.03
C LEU A 367 -15.31 -16.99 -34.04
N LEU A 368 -15.92 -15.86 -34.39
CA LEU A 368 -15.33 -14.84 -35.26
C LEU A 368 -14.36 -13.94 -34.47
N LEU A 369 -13.07 -14.08 -34.75
CA LEU A 369 -12.00 -13.28 -34.19
C LEU A 369 -11.64 -12.16 -35.18
N SER A 370 -11.91 -10.91 -34.80
CA SER A 370 -11.82 -9.74 -35.68
C SER A 370 -11.03 -8.60 -35.02
N THR A 371 -10.08 -8.01 -35.72
CA THR A 371 -9.26 -6.86 -35.25
C THR A 371 -9.10 -5.80 -36.34
N ARG A 372 -8.92 -4.53 -35.97
CA ARG A 372 -8.51 -3.46 -36.88
C ARG A 372 -7.01 -3.21 -36.73
N ILE A 373 -6.27 -3.12 -37.84
CA ILE A 373 -4.81 -2.88 -37.82
C ILE A 373 -4.49 -1.62 -38.62
N ILE A 374 -4.16 -0.53 -37.92
CA ILE A 374 -3.98 0.82 -38.49
C ILE A 374 -2.57 1.31 -38.18
N SER A 375 -1.78 1.64 -39.21
CA SER A 375 -0.34 1.85 -39.08
C SER A 375 0.14 3.21 -39.61
N ASP A 376 0.98 3.89 -38.81
CA ASP A 376 1.77 5.06 -39.22
C ASP A 376 3.15 4.65 -39.78
N THR A 377 3.36 3.33 -39.96
CA THR A 377 4.60 2.67 -40.35
C THR A 377 4.39 1.66 -41.47
N THR A 378 5.45 1.28 -42.18
CA THR A 378 5.37 0.20 -43.17
C THR A 378 5.20 -1.15 -42.47
N LEU A 379 4.02 -1.79 -42.65
CA LEU A 379 3.77 -3.14 -42.16
C LEU A 379 4.53 -4.18 -42.97
N ILE A 380 4.99 -5.24 -42.32
CA ILE A 380 5.52 -6.44 -42.99
C ILE A 380 4.34 -7.25 -43.53
N ALA A 381 4.33 -7.53 -44.84
CA ALA A 381 3.30 -8.34 -45.48
C ALA A 381 3.22 -9.74 -44.84
N GLY A 382 1.99 -10.21 -44.53
CA GLY A 382 1.77 -11.49 -43.86
C GLY A 382 2.17 -11.54 -42.37
N SER A 383 2.47 -10.41 -41.74
CA SER A 383 2.74 -10.34 -40.28
C SER A 383 1.47 -10.33 -39.41
N MET A 384 0.31 -10.04 -40.00
CA MET A 384 -0.99 -9.96 -39.32
C MET A 384 -1.51 -11.35 -38.95
N ARG A 385 -1.42 -11.69 -37.67
CA ARG A 385 -1.64 -13.05 -37.15
C ARG A 385 -2.52 -13.04 -35.91
N LEU A 386 -3.25 -14.13 -35.72
CA LEU A 386 -3.87 -14.53 -34.46
C LEU A 386 -3.01 -15.64 -33.85
N VAL A 387 -2.75 -15.54 -32.56
CA VAL A 387 -2.15 -16.62 -31.76
C VAL A 387 -3.16 -17.02 -30.69
N TYR A 388 -3.50 -18.31 -30.61
CA TYR A 388 -4.49 -18.81 -29.64
C TYR A 388 -4.10 -20.17 -29.03
N ARG A 389 -4.71 -20.51 -27.90
CA ARG A 389 -4.56 -21.79 -27.18
C ARG A 389 -5.78 -22.13 -26.33
N LYS A 390 -5.88 -23.40 -25.92
CA LYS A 390 -7.01 -23.96 -25.15
C LYS A 390 -6.76 -24.09 -23.63
N THR A 391 -5.62 -23.61 -23.13
CA THR A 391 -5.22 -23.69 -21.71
C THR A 391 -4.73 -22.35 -21.21
N MET A 392 -4.89 -22.07 -19.92
CA MET A 392 -4.46 -20.82 -19.30
C MET A 392 -2.96 -20.54 -19.54
N PRO A 393 -2.58 -19.33 -19.98
CA PRO A 393 -1.18 -18.94 -20.13
C PRO A 393 -0.47 -18.78 -18.79
N THR A 394 0.75 -19.31 -18.70
CA THR A 394 1.71 -19.04 -17.63
C THR A 394 2.70 -17.94 -18.03
N THR A 395 3.44 -17.39 -17.08
CA THR A 395 4.43 -16.31 -17.32
C THR A 395 5.59 -16.70 -18.26
N LYS A 396 5.79 -18.00 -18.50
CA LYS A 396 6.82 -18.53 -19.41
C LYS A 396 6.29 -18.84 -20.82
N ASP A 397 4.98 -18.77 -21.02
CA ASP A 397 4.36 -19.23 -22.27
C ASP A 397 4.45 -18.19 -23.39
N THR A 398 5.17 -18.57 -24.44
CA THR A 398 5.35 -17.78 -25.67
C THR A 398 4.80 -18.48 -26.92
N VAL A 399 4.21 -19.67 -26.76
CA VAL A 399 3.81 -20.57 -27.84
C VAL A 399 2.29 -20.79 -27.83
N GLY A 400 1.68 -20.73 -29.01
CA GLY A 400 0.27 -21.04 -29.26
C GLY A 400 0.06 -21.35 -30.74
N THR A 401 -1.12 -21.85 -31.10
CA THR A 401 -1.50 -22.06 -32.49
C THR A 401 -1.55 -20.70 -33.20
N THR A 402 -0.71 -20.53 -34.21
CA THR A 402 -0.59 -19.28 -34.97
C THR A 402 -1.29 -19.43 -36.31
N VAL A 403 -2.21 -18.53 -36.63
CA VAL A 403 -2.93 -18.50 -37.92
C VAL A 403 -2.86 -17.10 -38.54
N ASN A 404 -2.83 -17.06 -39.87
CA ASN A 404 -2.87 -15.80 -40.61
C ASN A 404 -4.30 -15.24 -40.61
N LEU A 405 -4.43 -13.91 -40.47
CA LEU A 405 -5.71 -13.23 -40.61
C LEU A 405 -5.99 -12.89 -42.08
N SER A 406 -7.25 -13.00 -42.49
CA SER A 406 -7.70 -12.52 -43.81
C SER A 406 -8.15 -11.06 -43.72
N ARG A 407 -7.67 -10.19 -44.62
CA ARG A 407 -8.12 -8.79 -44.69
C ARG A 407 -9.53 -8.74 -45.30
N VAL A 408 -10.43 -7.96 -44.71
CA VAL A 408 -11.79 -7.77 -45.22
C VAL A 408 -11.76 -6.72 -46.34
N GLY A 409 -11.60 -7.18 -47.58
CA GLY A 409 -11.52 -6.33 -48.76
C GLY A 409 -10.37 -5.33 -48.68
N THR A 410 -10.68 -4.04 -48.85
CA THR A 410 -9.73 -2.93 -48.74
C THR A 410 -9.72 -2.25 -47.36
N THR A 411 -10.52 -2.73 -46.40
CA THR A 411 -10.65 -2.14 -45.06
C THR A 411 -9.49 -2.52 -44.14
N ASP A 412 -9.32 -1.82 -43.02
CA ASP A 412 -8.30 -2.17 -42.02
C ASP A 412 -8.72 -3.31 -41.08
N VAL A 413 -9.83 -4.00 -41.38
CA VAL A 413 -10.35 -5.13 -40.60
C VAL A 413 -9.69 -6.45 -41.07
N TYR A 414 -9.27 -7.26 -40.10
CA TYR A 414 -8.62 -8.54 -40.28
C TYR A 414 -9.34 -9.61 -39.45
N GLN A 415 -9.65 -10.76 -40.05
CA GLN A 415 -10.52 -11.76 -39.47
C GLN A 415 -9.99 -13.19 -39.57
N TYR A 416 -10.38 -14.02 -38.61
CA TYR A 416 -10.28 -15.48 -38.63
C TYR A 416 -11.51 -16.08 -37.93
N THR A 417 -12.07 -17.15 -38.49
CA THR A 417 -13.20 -17.88 -37.87
C THR A 417 -12.68 -19.20 -37.30
N LEU A 418 -12.76 -19.36 -35.98
CA LEU A 418 -12.45 -20.63 -35.32
C LEU A 418 -13.73 -21.49 -35.31
N PRO A 419 -13.73 -22.70 -35.91
CA PRO A 419 -14.93 -23.54 -35.99
C PRO A 419 -15.47 -23.91 -34.60
N ALA A 420 -16.79 -24.05 -34.47
CA ALA A 420 -17.49 -24.29 -33.20
C ALA A 420 -16.89 -25.44 -32.37
N ALA A 421 -16.55 -26.55 -33.04
CA ALA A 421 -15.93 -27.73 -32.42
C ALA A 421 -14.54 -27.47 -31.80
N GLN A 422 -13.83 -26.43 -32.25
CA GLN A 422 -12.54 -25.98 -31.69
C GLN A 422 -12.71 -24.79 -30.73
N ALA A 423 -13.75 -23.98 -30.93
CA ALA A 423 -14.09 -22.85 -30.07
C ALA A 423 -14.54 -23.30 -28.67
N GLN A 424 -15.28 -24.40 -28.56
CA GLN A 424 -15.81 -24.96 -27.31
C GLN A 424 -14.79 -25.01 -26.15
N GLY A 425 -15.18 -24.58 -24.96
CA GLY A 425 -14.29 -24.40 -23.79
C GLY A 425 -13.48 -23.11 -23.87
N ASP A 426 -12.34 -23.08 -23.19
CA ASP A 426 -11.44 -21.93 -23.13
C ASP A 426 -10.74 -21.62 -24.45
N VAL A 427 -10.71 -20.36 -24.85
CA VAL A 427 -9.85 -19.83 -25.91
C VAL A 427 -9.11 -18.62 -25.37
N TRP A 428 -7.82 -18.78 -25.14
CA TRP A 428 -6.90 -17.70 -24.79
C TRP A 428 -6.21 -17.23 -26.07
N TYR A 429 -6.24 -15.94 -26.37
CA TYR A 429 -5.76 -15.42 -27.66
C TYR A 429 -5.16 -14.02 -27.60
N TYR A 430 -4.34 -13.69 -28.60
CA TYR A 430 -3.94 -12.31 -28.91
C TYR A 430 -3.72 -12.12 -30.41
N PHE A 431 -3.88 -10.88 -30.89
CA PHE A 431 -3.54 -10.50 -32.26
C PHE A 431 -2.13 -9.93 -32.33
N GLN A 432 -1.46 -10.07 -33.47
CA GLN A 432 -0.11 -9.59 -33.72
C GLN A 432 0.00 -8.94 -35.10
N ALA A 433 0.79 -7.87 -35.20
CA ALA A 433 1.33 -7.31 -36.44
C ALA A 433 2.82 -6.94 -36.26
N GLN A 434 3.56 -6.76 -37.36
CA GLN A 434 4.95 -6.28 -37.32
C GLN A 434 5.21 -5.16 -38.32
N ASP A 435 6.02 -4.18 -37.92
CA ASP A 435 6.51 -3.12 -38.81
C ASP A 435 7.92 -3.40 -39.36
N ALA A 436 8.32 -2.66 -40.39
CA ALA A 436 9.62 -2.78 -41.04
C ALA A 436 10.82 -2.39 -40.16
N SER A 437 10.61 -1.83 -38.95
CA SER A 437 11.68 -1.65 -37.95
C SER A 437 11.87 -2.91 -37.08
N GLY A 438 11.08 -3.96 -37.33
CA GLY A 438 11.07 -5.19 -36.55
C GLY A 438 10.43 -4.98 -35.17
N ARG A 439 9.57 -3.97 -34.99
CA ARG A 439 8.70 -3.91 -33.81
C ARG A 439 7.51 -4.83 -34.02
N THR A 440 7.12 -5.48 -32.94
CA THR A 440 5.92 -6.33 -32.87
C THR A 440 4.89 -5.58 -32.06
N PHE A 441 3.68 -5.47 -32.60
CA PHE A 441 2.53 -4.87 -31.95
C PHE A 441 1.51 -5.97 -31.68
N THR A 442 0.95 -6.01 -30.48
CA THR A 442 -0.04 -7.01 -30.08
C THR A 442 -1.28 -6.40 -29.47
N ASN A 443 -2.39 -7.13 -29.53
CA ASN A 443 -3.58 -6.86 -28.75
C ASN A 443 -4.01 -8.13 -27.99
N PRO A 444 -3.97 -8.14 -26.65
CA PRO A 444 -3.48 -7.07 -25.77
C PRO A 444 -1.97 -6.80 -25.89
N GLY A 445 -1.49 -5.71 -25.28
CA GLY A 445 -0.06 -5.43 -25.15
C GLY A 445 0.70 -6.42 -24.26
N LYS A 446 1.96 -6.13 -23.98
CA LYS A 446 2.83 -6.93 -23.09
C LYS A 446 2.94 -6.31 -21.71
N GLN A 447 3.13 -7.13 -20.69
CA GLN A 447 3.53 -6.67 -19.36
C GLN A 447 4.92 -6.00 -19.42
N LEU A 448 5.29 -5.21 -18.40
CA LEU A 448 6.60 -4.54 -18.35
C LEU A 448 7.77 -5.53 -18.53
N GLY A 449 7.72 -6.68 -17.86
CA GLY A 449 8.70 -7.77 -17.98
C GLY A 449 8.67 -8.54 -19.32
N GLY A 450 7.86 -8.13 -20.29
CA GLY A 450 7.84 -8.68 -21.65
C GLY A 450 6.92 -9.90 -21.86
N ALA A 451 6.32 -10.45 -20.80
CA ALA A 451 5.31 -11.49 -20.90
C ALA A 451 4.08 -11.01 -21.67
N GLN A 452 3.53 -11.88 -22.53
CA GLN A 452 2.37 -11.57 -23.35
C GLN A 452 1.10 -11.59 -22.51
N VAL A 453 0.27 -10.56 -22.61
CA VAL A 453 -1.10 -10.59 -22.08
C VAL A 453 -2.01 -11.18 -23.15
N TRP A 454 -2.98 -11.98 -22.72
CA TRP A 454 -3.92 -12.69 -23.58
C TRP A 454 -5.34 -12.22 -23.26
N ASN A 455 -6.16 -12.05 -24.29
CA ASN A 455 -7.61 -12.08 -24.16
C ASN A 455 -8.05 -13.51 -23.84
N HIS A 456 -9.23 -13.64 -23.25
CA HIS A 456 -9.86 -14.91 -22.91
C HIS A 456 -11.33 -14.84 -23.30
N VAL A 457 -11.82 -15.92 -23.90
CA VAL A 457 -13.24 -16.18 -24.09
C VAL A 457 -13.48 -17.66 -23.80
N GLN A 458 -14.55 -17.95 -23.06
CA GLN A 458 -14.99 -19.29 -22.72
C GLN A 458 -16.35 -19.57 -23.38
N MET A 459 -16.39 -20.65 -24.17
CA MET A 459 -17.54 -21.05 -24.97
C MET A 459 -18.22 -22.30 -24.39
N GLY A 460 -19.52 -22.25 -24.13
CA GLY A 460 -20.32 -23.40 -23.69
C GLY A 460 -20.86 -23.31 -22.26
N PRO A 461 -21.55 -24.37 -21.80
CA PRO A 461 -22.40 -24.35 -20.60
C PRO A 461 -21.72 -23.78 -19.36
N ASP A 462 -22.45 -22.96 -18.62
CA ASP A 462 -21.99 -22.42 -17.35
C ASP A 462 -22.55 -23.21 -16.17
N ASN A 463 -21.63 -23.76 -15.38
CA ASN A 463 -21.87 -24.67 -14.26
C ASN A 463 -21.02 -24.29 -13.03
N VAL A 464 -20.48 -23.07 -12.99
CA VAL A 464 -19.61 -22.59 -11.92
C VAL A 464 -20.40 -21.61 -11.05
N PRO A 465 -20.62 -21.89 -9.76
CA PRO A 465 -21.29 -20.96 -8.87
C PRO A 465 -20.49 -19.65 -8.67
N PRO A 466 -21.19 -18.52 -8.41
CA PRO A 466 -20.52 -17.27 -8.09
C PRO A 466 -19.74 -17.37 -6.78
N THR A 467 -18.62 -16.65 -6.66
CA THR A 467 -17.83 -16.58 -5.43
C THR A 467 -18.37 -15.48 -4.52
N ILE A 468 -18.58 -15.77 -3.23
CA ILE A 468 -18.98 -14.79 -2.21
C ILE A 468 -17.88 -14.66 -1.15
N ARG A 469 -17.28 -13.47 -1.03
CA ARG A 469 -16.40 -13.07 0.09
C ARG A 469 -17.15 -12.14 1.04
N TYR A 470 -17.15 -12.48 2.32
CA TYR A 470 -17.83 -11.72 3.38
C TYR A 470 -17.33 -12.16 4.76
N ALA A 471 -17.26 -11.19 5.68
CA ALA A 471 -17.14 -11.43 7.11
C ALA A 471 -18.12 -10.52 7.88
N PRO A 472 -18.61 -10.92 9.07
CA PRO A 472 -19.51 -10.09 9.88
C PRO A 472 -18.89 -8.75 10.29
N ALA A 473 -19.54 -7.64 9.94
CA ALA A 473 -19.14 -6.30 10.37
C ALA A 473 -19.36 -6.03 11.88
N LYS A 474 -20.23 -6.82 12.51
CA LYS A 474 -20.38 -6.90 13.97
C LYS A 474 -20.97 -8.24 14.39
N ILE A 475 -20.75 -8.58 15.65
CA ILE A 475 -21.05 -9.90 16.26
C ILE A 475 -22.00 -9.81 17.46
N SER A 476 -22.23 -8.61 18.00
CA SER A 476 -23.17 -8.39 19.11
C SER A 476 -23.95 -7.08 18.97
N ILE A 477 -25.11 -7.02 19.63
CA ILE A 477 -25.90 -5.80 19.87
C ILE A 477 -25.97 -5.61 21.38
N PHE A 478 -25.57 -4.42 21.88
CA PHE A 478 -25.45 -4.15 23.32
C PHE A 478 -26.62 -3.36 23.94
N SER A 479 -27.52 -2.83 23.11
CA SER A 479 -28.72 -2.11 23.58
C SER A 479 -29.93 -2.48 22.74
N THR A 480 -30.99 -2.93 23.41
CA THR A 480 -32.30 -3.22 22.79
C THR A 480 -33.21 -2.00 22.75
N ALA A 481 -32.96 -0.98 23.58
CA ALA A 481 -33.80 0.21 23.71
C ALA A 481 -33.59 1.23 22.57
N LEU A 482 -32.53 1.07 21.78
CA LEU A 482 -32.19 1.90 20.64
C LEU A 482 -32.37 1.13 19.33
N ALA A 483 -32.58 1.85 18.23
CA ALA A 483 -32.50 1.25 16.91
C ALA A 483 -31.03 0.95 16.55
N ASP A 484 -30.81 -0.15 15.85
CA ASP A 484 -29.48 -0.61 15.44
C ASP A 484 -29.58 -1.34 14.08
N SER A 485 -28.47 -1.53 13.37
CA SER A 485 -28.44 -2.30 12.12
C SER A 485 -27.18 -3.13 11.96
N LEU A 486 -27.29 -4.27 11.28
CA LEU A 486 -26.14 -5.04 10.78
C LEU A 486 -25.94 -4.68 9.30
N PRO A 487 -24.91 -3.89 8.95
CA PRO A 487 -24.57 -3.66 7.55
C PRO A 487 -23.95 -4.92 6.93
N ILE A 488 -24.29 -5.16 5.66
CA ILE A 488 -23.83 -6.30 4.87
C ILE A 488 -23.10 -5.76 3.64
N TYR A 489 -21.78 -6.01 3.58
CA TYR A 489 -20.92 -5.69 2.44
C TYR A 489 -20.28 -6.98 1.93
N ALA A 490 -20.93 -7.64 0.97
CA ALA A 490 -20.45 -8.88 0.39
C ALA A 490 -19.77 -8.60 -0.95
N ARG A 491 -18.53 -9.05 -1.17
CA ARG A 491 -17.94 -9.01 -2.51
C ARG A 491 -18.35 -10.29 -3.25
N ILE A 492 -19.13 -10.15 -4.31
CA ILE A 492 -19.72 -11.27 -5.05
C ILE A 492 -19.33 -11.15 -6.51
N SER A 493 -18.67 -12.17 -7.05
CA SER A 493 -18.20 -12.19 -8.43
C SER A 493 -18.53 -13.51 -9.13
N ASP A 494 -18.75 -13.47 -10.43
CA ASP A 494 -19.13 -14.61 -11.26
C ASP A 494 -18.29 -14.67 -12.53
N ASP A 495 -17.75 -15.85 -12.89
CA ASP A 495 -16.71 -15.96 -13.91
C ASP A 495 -17.18 -15.69 -15.35
N ARG A 496 -18.49 -15.71 -15.61
CA ARG A 496 -19.05 -15.63 -16.98
C ARG A 496 -20.35 -14.87 -17.09
N ALA A 497 -21.42 -15.38 -16.48
CA ALA A 497 -22.78 -14.91 -16.71
C ALA A 497 -23.16 -13.67 -15.87
N GLY A 498 -22.31 -13.28 -14.92
CA GLY A 498 -22.59 -12.23 -13.95
C GLY A 498 -23.57 -12.71 -12.87
N ILE A 499 -23.99 -11.82 -11.98
CA ILE A 499 -24.93 -12.14 -10.89
C ILE A 499 -26.36 -11.79 -11.32
N SER A 500 -27.28 -12.75 -11.33
CA SER A 500 -28.71 -12.48 -11.55
C SER A 500 -29.44 -12.09 -10.27
N SER A 501 -29.02 -12.64 -9.12
CA SER A 501 -29.57 -12.24 -7.82
C SER A 501 -28.57 -12.47 -6.70
N ALA A 502 -28.64 -11.61 -5.68
CA ALA A 502 -27.97 -11.80 -4.40
C ALA A 502 -28.89 -11.33 -3.28
N TYR A 503 -28.91 -12.02 -2.15
CA TYR A 503 -29.77 -11.69 -1.02
C TYR A 503 -29.27 -12.28 0.29
N VAL A 504 -29.80 -11.76 1.40
CA VAL A 504 -29.57 -12.27 2.76
C VAL A 504 -30.81 -13.02 3.23
N GLU A 505 -30.61 -14.25 3.65
CA GLU A 505 -31.57 -15.01 4.45
C GLU A 505 -31.22 -14.83 5.93
N TYR A 506 -32.20 -14.51 6.77
CA TYR A 506 -31.99 -14.39 8.20
C TYR A 506 -33.17 -14.89 9.03
N GLN A 507 -32.89 -15.24 10.28
CA GLN A 507 -33.83 -15.76 11.25
C GLN A 507 -33.60 -15.06 12.59
N ILE A 508 -34.65 -14.88 13.39
CA ILE A 508 -34.55 -14.41 14.78
C ILE A 508 -35.06 -15.55 15.66
N ASN A 509 -34.20 -16.07 16.54
CA ASN A 509 -34.48 -17.24 17.38
C ASN A 509 -35.00 -18.47 16.59
N GLY A 510 -34.48 -18.68 15.38
CA GLY A 510 -34.91 -19.75 14.47
C GLY A 510 -36.17 -19.43 13.64
N VAL A 511 -36.85 -18.30 13.89
CA VAL A 511 -38.01 -17.86 13.10
C VAL A 511 -37.53 -17.09 11.88
N ALA A 512 -37.72 -17.68 10.69
CA ALA A 512 -37.34 -17.08 9.41
C ALA A 512 -38.00 -15.71 9.17
N GLN A 513 -37.22 -14.81 8.56
CA GLN A 513 -37.63 -13.44 8.23
C GLN A 513 -37.65 -13.24 6.70
N PRO A 514 -38.35 -12.23 6.17
CA PRO A 514 -38.33 -11.90 4.75
C PRO A 514 -36.90 -11.62 4.26
N THR A 515 -36.50 -12.26 3.16
CA THR A 515 -35.16 -12.10 2.58
C THR A 515 -34.89 -10.65 2.17
N ARG A 516 -33.64 -10.22 2.28
CA ARG A 516 -33.22 -8.86 1.90
C ARG A 516 -32.35 -8.91 0.64
N PRO A 517 -32.79 -8.38 -0.51
CA PRO A 517 -31.98 -8.35 -1.72
C PRO A 517 -30.73 -7.49 -1.48
N LEU A 518 -29.58 -7.94 -1.97
CA LEU A 518 -28.36 -7.15 -1.98
C LEU A 518 -28.23 -6.46 -3.34
N SER A 519 -28.02 -5.14 -3.33
CA SER A 519 -27.85 -4.36 -4.56
C SER A 519 -26.38 -4.22 -4.91
N TYR A 520 -26.02 -4.38 -6.18
CA TYR A 520 -24.68 -4.04 -6.66
C TYR A 520 -24.38 -2.56 -6.36
N ASN A 521 -23.19 -2.30 -5.83
CA ASN A 521 -22.66 -0.99 -5.54
C ASN A 521 -21.14 -0.99 -5.76
N ARG A 522 -20.57 0.21 -5.86
CA ARG A 522 -19.13 0.43 -5.98
C ARG A 522 -18.71 1.32 -4.81
N LEU A 523 -17.83 0.81 -3.97
CA LEU A 523 -17.50 1.47 -2.69
C LEU A 523 -16.04 1.95 -2.71
N THR A 524 -15.83 3.24 -2.46
CA THR A 524 -14.49 3.82 -2.30
C THR A 524 -14.18 3.99 -0.82
N VAL A 525 -13.05 3.45 -0.36
CA VAL A 525 -12.55 3.57 1.01
C VAL A 525 -11.08 4.01 0.92
N GLY A 526 -10.77 5.20 1.45
CA GLY A 526 -9.48 5.84 1.18
C GLY A 526 -9.27 6.03 -0.33
N ASN A 527 -8.12 5.61 -0.83
CA ASN A 527 -7.80 5.67 -2.27
C ASN A 527 -8.28 4.43 -3.05
N TYR A 528 -8.78 3.40 -2.38
CA TYR A 528 -9.17 2.13 -3.02
C TYR A 528 -10.65 2.13 -3.39
N THR A 529 -10.97 1.70 -4.61
CA THR A 529 -12.36 1.53 -5.06
C THR A 529 -12.65 0.06 -5.32
N TYR A 530 -13.48 -0.52 -4.45
CA TYR A 530 -13.92 -1.89 -4.51
C TYR A 530 -15.09 -2.04 -5.49
N ASP A 531 -14.93 -2.95 -6.45
CA ASP A 531 -15.98 -3.37 -7.38
C ASP A 531 -16.73 -4.60 -6.84
N SER A 532 -17.84 -4.93 -7.49
CA SER A 532 -18.57 -6.19 -7.22
C SER A 532 -19.05 -6.31 -5.76
N ILE A 533 -19.33 -5.18 -5.10
CA ILE A 533 -19.82 -5.13 -3.73
C ILE A 533 -21.35 -5.12 -3.74
N TYR A 534 -21.95 -6.11 -3.08
CA TYR A 534 -23.39 -6.29 -2.95
C TYR A 534 -23.81 -5.89 -1.54
N VAL A 535 -24.65 -4.84 -1.45
CA VAL A 535 -24.94 -4.13 -0.20
C VAL A 535 -26.40 -4.19 0.20
N ASN A 536 -26.64 -4.34 1.51
CA ASN A 536 -27.85 -3.95 2.21
C ASN A 536 -27.55 -3.88 3.72
N GLN A 537 -28.56 -3.66 4.56
CA GLN A 537 -28.44 -3.76 6.02
C GLN A 537 -29.68 -4.45 6.62
N LEU A 538 -29.48 -5.23 7.67
CA LEU A 538 -30.57 -5.74 8.50
C LEU A 538 -30.86 -4.70 9.58
N ASN A 539 -32.01 -4.03 9.49
CA ASN A 539 -32.41 -3.01 10.46
C ASN A 539 -33.21 -3.63 11.61
N PHE A 540 -32.85 -3.28 12.84
CA PHE A 540 -33.50 -3.70 14.08
C PHE A 540 -34.07 -2.46 14.79
N PRO A 541 -35.39 -2.21 14.70
CA PRO A 541 -36.01 -1.08 15.38
C PRO A 541 -35.82 -1.13 16.90
N ALA A 542 -35.88 0.05 17.55
CA ALA A 542 -35.86 0.14 19.00
C ALA A 542 -36.94 -0.76 19.64
N ASN A 543 -36.56 -1.51 20.66
CA ASN A 543 -37.38 -2.48 21.40
C ASN A 543 -37.89 -3.68 20.58
N SER A 544 -37.36 -3.93 19.38
CA SER A 544 -37.73 -5.11 18.56
C SER A 544 -37.02 -6.41 18.97
N LEU A 545 -35.92 -6.30 19.71
CA LEU A 545 -35.08 -7.41 20.17
C LEU A 545 -35.02 -7.49 21.70
N LYS A 546 -34.70 -8.66 22.22
CA LYS A 546 -34.52 -8.96 23.65
C LYS A 546 -33.12 -9.48 23.92
N THR A 547 -32.60 -9.24 25.12
CA THR A 547 -31.36 -9.86 25.59
C THR A 547 -31.44 -11.39 25.51
N GLY A 548 -30.44 -12.01 24.91
CA GLY A 548 -30.41 -13.44 24.62
C GLY A 548 -30.93 -13.83 23.23
N ASP A 549 -31.55 -12.90 22.48
CA ASP A 549 -31.95 -13.16 21.10
C ASP A 549 -30.74 -13.48 20.21
N LYS A 550 -30.95 -14.41 19.29
CA LYS A 550 -29.98 -14.85 18.30
C LYS A 550 -30.51 -14.53 16.90
N ILE A 551 -29.78 -13.68 16.19
CA ILE A 551 -30.03 -13.41 14.78
C ILE A 551 -29.05 -14.28 13.97
N THR A 552 -29.55 -15.29 13.29
CA THR A 552 -28.75 -16.14 12.39
C THR A 552 -28.97 -15.74 10.94
N TYR A 553 -27.91 -15.63 10.15
CA TYR A 553 -28.01 -15.16 8.76
C TYR A 553 -26.95 -15.75 7.83
N ARG A 554 -27.25 -15.77 6.54
CA ARG A 554 -26.35 -16.16 5.44
C ARG A 554 -26.65 -15.37 4.18
N ILE A 555 -25.64 -15.21 3.34
CA ILE A 555 -25.75 -14.60 2.01
C ILE A 555 -25.93 -15.72 0.98
N VAL A 556 -26.80 -15.48 0.01
CA VAL A 556 -27.02 -16.35 -1.14
C VAL A 556 -26.80 -15.52 -2.41
N ALA A 557 -26.11 -16.09 -3.40
CA ALA A 557 -25.92 -15.48 -4.72
C ALA A 557 -26.17 -16.51 -5.83
N GLN A 558 -26.72 -16.04 -6.94
CA GLN A 558 -27.08 -16.85 -8.11
C GLN A 558 -26.63 -16.14 -9.38
N ASP A 559 -26.01 -16.89 -10.28
CA ASP A 559 -25.45 -16.35 -11.52
C ASP A 559 -26.49 -16.02 -12.60
N GLY A 560 -26.03 -15.46 -13.71
CA GLY A 560 -26.80 -15.18 -14.93
C GLY A 560 -27.11 -16.42 -15.78
N SER A 561 -26.48 -17.57 -15.53
CA SER A 561 -26.42 -18.69 -16.47
C SER A 561 -27.76 -19.36 -16.75
N ARG A 562 -27.80 -20.28 -17.72
CA ARG A 562 -28.93 -21.19 -17.94
C ARG A 562 -29.10 -22.17 -16.79
N ALA A 563 -28.00 -22.59 -16.14
CA ALA A 563 -28.03 -23.52 -15.01
C ALA A 563 -28.48 -22.87 -13.70
N LYS A 564 -28.35 -21.54 -13.58
CA LYS A 564 -28.65 -20.77 -12.36
C LYS A 564 -27.83 -21.26 -11.17
N ASN A 565 -26.51 -21.33 -11.35
CA ASN A 565 -25.58 -21.81 -10.34
C ASN A 565 -25.65 -20.89 -9.11
N GLN A 566 -25.67 -21.50 -7.93
CA GLN A 566 -25.92 -20.80 -6.66
C GLN A 566 -24.81 -21.08 -5.65
N ALA A 567 -24.35 -20.04 -4.96
CA ALA A 567 -23.44 -20.12 -3.83
C ALA A 567 -24.07 -19.57 -2.55
N VAL A 568 -23.56 -20.02 -1.41
CA VAL A 568 -23.98 -19.55 -0.07
C VAL A 568 -22.75 -19.23 0.78
N ASN A 569 -22.86 -18.20 1.62
CA ASN A 569 -21.83 -17.78 2.55
C ASN A 569 -22.46 -17.53 3.94
N PRO A 570 -22.06 -18.25 5.01
CA PRO A 570 -21.00 -19.26 5.03
C PRO A 570 -21.40 -20.49 4.21
N SER A 571 -20.41 -21.27 3.76
CA SER A 571 -20.62 -22.45 2.90
C SER A 571 -21.48 -23.54 3.54
N SER A 572 -21.60 -23.54 4.87
CA SER A 572 -22.59 -24.31 5.62
C SER A 572 -23.07 -23.54 6.86
N GLY A 573 -24.31 -23.77 7.27
CA GLY A 573 -24.90 -23.12 8.43
C GLY A 573 -25.22 -21.63 8.21
N PHE A 574 -24.99 -20.83 9.25
CA PHE A 574 -25.30 -19.40 9.33
C PHE A 574 -24.25 -18.70 10.22
N TYR A 575 -23.98 -17.42 9.96
CA TYR A 575 -23.39 -16.53 10.96
C TYR A 575 -24.38 -16.29 12.10
N GLN A 576 -23.89 -15.94 13.30
CA GLN A 576 -24.73 -15.62 14.46
C GLN A 576 -24.35 -14.24 15.02
N LEU A 577 -25.33 -13.36 15.14
CA LEU A 577 -25.28 -12.08 15.84
C LEU A 577 -26.09 -12.23 17.15
N THR A 578 -25.47 -11.94 18.29
CA THR A 578 -26.10 -12.13 19.62
C THR A 578 -26.51 -10.81 20.26
N VAL A 579 -27.69 -10.76 20.88
CA VAL A 579 -28.13 -9.60 21.67
C VAL A 579 -27.71 -9.79 23.11
N VAL A 580 -26.80 -8.94 23.60
CA VAL A 580 -26.15 -9.06 24.90
C VAL A 580 -26.45 -7.82 25.73
N ALA A 581 -26.79 -7.98 27.02
CA ALA A 581 -26.96 -6.84 27.91
C ALA A 581 -25.61 -6.35 28.41
N THR A 582 -25.44 -5.03 28.50
CA THR A 582 -24.39 -4.44 29.32
C THR A 582 -24.66 -4.70 30.80
N GLN A 583 -23.59 -4.75 31.59
CA GLN A 583 -23.69 -4.86 33.04
C GLN A 583 -23.84 -3.46 33.68
N THR A 584 -23.98 -3.41 35.00
CA THR A 584 -23.97 -2.16 35.75
C THR A 584 -22.65 -1.40 35.54
N VAL A 585 -22.75 -0.08 35.39
CA VAL A 585 -21.60 0.83 35.25
C VAL A 585 -20.68 0.71 36.46
N ARG A 586 -19.38 0.58 36.24
CA ARG A 586 -18.35 0.50 37.31
C ARG A 586 -17.38 1.68 37.19
N ASP A 587 -16.86 2.17 38.32
CA ASP A 587 -15.79 3.18 38.32
C ASP A 587 -14.38 2.55 38.22
N GLN A 588 -14.28 1.22 38.39
CA GLN A 588 -13.06 0.44 38.22
C GLN A 588 -13.37 -1.01 37.83
N TYR A 589 -12.41 -1.69 37.23
CA TYR A 589 -12.44 -3.13 36.93
C TYR A 589 -11.07 -3.73 37.21
N VAL A 590 -11.01 -4.92 37.81
CA VAL A 590 -9.76 -5.66 38.05
C VAL A 590 -10.04 -7.13 37.80
N ASN A 591 -9.21 -7.79 36.99
CA ASN A 591 -9.26 -9.23 36.84
C ASN A 591 -7.89 -9.83 36.45
N LEU A 592 -7.62 -11.03 36.96
CA LEU A 592 -6.42 -11.84 36.70
C LEU A 592 -6.75 -13.12 35.94
N PHE A 593 -7.96 -13.21 35.37
CA PHE A 593 -8.53 -14.24 34.48
C PHE A 593 -8.45 -15.71 34.94
N ASN A 594 -8.00 -15.97 36.16
CA ASN A 594 -7.90 -17.27 36.81
C ASN A 594 -9.26 -17.86 37.28
N ASP A 595 -10.35 -17.08 37.24
CA ASP A 595 -11.71 -17.55 37.50
C ASP A 595 -12.50 -17.67 36.20
N VAL A 596 -12.89 -18.89 35.84
CA VAL A 596 -13.68 -19.23 34.64
C VAL A 596 -15.03 -18.51 34.56
N THR A 597 -15.58 -18.02 35.68
CA THR A 597 -16.82 -17.25 35.68
C THR A 597 -16.64 -15.86 35.04
N THR A 598 -15.41 -15.34 34.99
CA THR A 598 -15.03 -14.07 34.33
C THR A 598 -15.42 -14.02 32.86
N ALA A 599 -15.55 -15.16 32.18
CA ALA A 599 -16.02 -15.21 30.80
C ALA A 599 -17.39 -14.54 30.58
N ARG A 600 -18.20 -14.32 31.63
CA ARG A 600 -19.48 -13.60 31.60
C ARG A 600 -19.35 -12.08 31.64
N ASP A 601 -18.17 -11.54 31.97
CA ASP A 601 -17.90 -10.10 31.94
C ASP A 601 -17.58 -9.61 30.52
N PHE A 602 -17.47 -10.52 29.53
CA PHE A 602 -17.12 -10.20 28.14
C PHE A 602 -18.09 -10.81 27.12
N ALA A 603 -18.17 -10.18 25.94
CA ALA A 603 -18.78 -10.76 24.75
C ALA A 603 -17.91 -10.49 23.52
N GLY A 604 -17.81 -11.45 22.60
CA GLY A 604 -16.88 -11.34 21.49
C GLY A 604 -16.81 -12.54 20.56
N ASN A 605 -15.86 -12.49 19.62
CA ASN A 605 -15.54 -13.52 18.63
C ASN A 605 -14.03 -13.56 18.41
N GLY A 606 -13.48 -14.75 18.18
CA GLY A 606 -12.04 -14.95 17.97
C GLY A 606 -11.19 -14.69 19.23
N PHE A 607 -11.82 -14.61 20.41
CA PHE A 607 -11.20 -14.44 21.72
C PHE A 607 -11.91 -15.31 22.76
N SER A 608 -11.17 -15.79 23.76
CA SER A 608 -11.70 -16.54 24.90
C SER A 608 -10.77 -16.45 26.11
N ILE A 609 -11.32 -16.61 27.32
CA ILE A 609 -10.51 -16.76 28.54
C ILE A 609 -10.13 -18.24 28.66
N THR A 610 -8.84 -18.54 28.59
CA THR A 610 -8.29 -19.91 28.63
C THR A 610 -6.91 -19.94 29.28
N THR A 611 -6.45 -21.14 29.62
CA THR A 611 -5.06 -21.43 30.03
C THR A 611 -4.45 -22.38 29.00
N PRO A 612 -3.72 -21.89 27.98
CA PRO A 612 -2.98 -22.76 27.08
C PRO A 612 -1.89 -23.53 27.83
N SER A 613 -1.50 -24.71 27.34
CA SER A 613 -0.61 -25.64 28.07
C SER A 613 0.79 -25.12 28.41
N SER A 614 1.23 -24.01 27.80
CA SER A 614 2.49 -23.31 28.09
C SER A 614 2.36 -22.17 29.11
N PHE A 615 1.16 -21.93 29.64
CA PHE A 615 0.84 -20.86 30.59
C PHE A 615 0.42 -21.45 31.95
N GLY A 616 0.70 -20.73 33.04
CA GLY A 616 0.44 -21.20 34.42
C GLY A 616 -0.92 -20.79 34.98
N ASP A 617 -1.53 -19.79 34.35
CA ASP A 617 -2.71 -19.04 34.77
C ASP A 617 -3.67 -18.83 33.58
N GLY A 618 -4.90 -18.43 33.88
CA GLY A 618 -5.87 -18.03 32.84
C GLY A 618 -5.58 -16.62 32.33
N ALA A 619 -5.77 -16.40 31.03
CA ALA A 619 -5.69 -15.08 30.38
C ALA A 619 -6.72 -14.97 29.25
N ILE A 620 -6.95 -13.76 28.74
CA ILE A 620 -7.68 -13.57 27.47
C ILE A 620 -6.73 -13.92 26.34
N HIS A 621 -7.11 -14.87 25.50
CA HIS A 621 -6.37 -15.31 24.32
C HIS A 621 -7.21 -15.11 23.06
N SER A 622 -6.58 -14.64 21.98
CA SER A 622 -7.16 -14.75 20.64
C SER A 622 -7.24 -16.22 20.20
N GLU A 623 -7.86 -16.48 19.05
CA GLU A 623 -7.54 -17.73 18.33
C GLU A 623 -6.04 -17.79 18.03
N HIS A 624 -5.48 -19.00 18.13
CA HIS A 624 -4.05 -19.28 17.99
C HIS A 624 -3.85 -20.48 17.03
N PRO A 625 -3.41 -20.26 15.76
CA PRO A 625 -3.22 -18.96 15.11
C PRO A 625 -4.55 -18.21 14.91
N TYR A 626 -4.48 -16.90 14.70
CA TYR A 626 -5.62 -16.12 14.24
C TYR A 626 -5.91 -16.37 12.75
N ARG A 627 -7.02 -15.82 12.25
CA ARG A 627 -7.48 -16.04 10.88
C ARG A 627 -7.19 -14.84 9.99
N ASN A 628 -6.77 -15.12 8.77
CA ASN A 628 -6.63 -14.14 7.70
C ASN A 628 -7.96 -13.47 7.33
N GLY A 629 -7.84 -12.34 6.65
CA GLY A 629 -8.92 -11.52 6.15
C GLY A 629 -9.77 -12.18 5.07
N SER A 630 -11.08 -11.91 5.16
CA SER A 630 -12.11 -12.55 4.32
C SER A 630 -13.32 -11.65 4.03
N ASP A 631 -13.34 -10.40 4.54
CA ASP A 631 -14.33 -9.39 4.19
C ASP A 631 -14.08 -8.80 2.78
N PHE A 632 -14.83 -7.77 2.41
CA PHE A 632 -14.71 -7.12 1.10
C PHE A 632 -13.41 -6.32 0.90
N GLN A 633 -12.77 -5.87 1.99
CA GLN A 633 -11.44 -5.24 2.02
C GLN A 633 -10.32 -6.28 2.16
N SER A 634 -10.66 -7.57 2.24
CA SER A 634 -9.76 -8.67 2.52
C SER A 634 -9.14 -8.58 3.93
N GLN A 635 -9.93 -8.11 4.89
CA GLN A 635 -9.61 -8.02 6.32
C GLN A 635 -10.48 -8.98 7.15
N SER A 636 -10.05 -9.29 8.37
CA SER A 636 -10.86 -9.92 9.41
C SER A 636 -10.77 -9.10 10.69
N SER A 637 -11.76 -9.22 11.57
CA SER A 637 -11.78 -8.54 12.86
C SER A 637 -12.24 -9.50 13.96
N ASN A 638 -11.33 -9.80 14.88
CA ASN A 638 -11.64 -10.51 16.13
C ASN A 638 -11.80 -9.46 17.23
N GLU A 639 -12.81 -9.63 18.09
CA GLU A 639 -13.27 -8.60 19.01
C GLU A 639 -13.65 -9.19 20.35
N TYR A 640 -13.28 -8.53 21.45
CA TYR A 640 -13.66 -8.91 22.81
C TYR A 640 -14.02 -7.65 23.62
N VAL A 641 -15.30 -7.51 23.97
CA VAL A 641 -15.87 -6.33 24.62
C VAL A 641 -16.12 -6.61 26.08
N LEU A 642 -15.57 -5.78 26.97
CA LEU A 642 -15.94 -5.76 28.39
C LEU A 642 -17.37 -5.21 28.53
N LEU A 643 -18.28 -6.04 29.03
CA LEU A 643 -19.72 -5.73 29.13
C LEU A 643 -20.06 -4.74 30.25
N ALA A 644 -19.16 -4.54 31.22
CA ALA A 644 -19.29 -3.53 32.27
C ALA A 644 -18.81 -2.16 31.76
N PRO A 645 -19.68 -1.18 31.53
CA PRO A 645 -19.25 0.15 31.11
C PRO A 645 -18.45 0.82 32.22
N ILE A 646 -17.35 1.46 31.87
CA ILE A 646 -16.48 2.16 32.81
C ILE A 646 -16.81 3.65 32.79
N ARG A 647 -17.08 4.23 33.96
CA ARG A 647 -17.17 5.68 34.12
C ARG A 647 -15.77 6.27 34.26
N ILE A 648 -15.37 7.17 33.37
CA ILE A 648 -14.03 7.75 33.39
C ILE A 648 -13.85 8.66 34.63
N LYS A 649 -12.84 8.39 35.45
CA LYS A 649 -12.49 9.18 36.65
C LYS A 649 -12.01 10.57 36.26
N ALA A 650 -12.32 11.57 37.09
CA ALA A 650 -11.92 12.95 36.85
C ALA A 650 -10.43 13.24 37.07
N ASN A 651 -9.73 12.44 37.89
CA ASN A 651 -8.28 12.58 38.09
C ASN A 651 -7.52 11.78 37.00
N PRO A 652 -6.75 12.45 36.11
CA PRO A 652 -5.96 11.79 35.06
C PRO A 652 -5.02 10.71 35.61
N ASP A 653 -4.38 10.93 36.76
CA ASP A 653 -3.43 9.98 37.37
C ASP A 653 -4.07 8.61 37.69
N SER A 654 -5.39 8.61 37.88
CA SER A 654 -6.20 7.41 38.14
C SER A 654 -6.96 6.88 36.92
N ALA A 655 -7.00 7.64 35.82
CA ALA A 655 -7.79 7.35 34.63
C ALA A 655 -6.98 6.57 33.60
N PHE A 656 -6.62 5.32 33.91
CA PHE A 656 -5.79 4.45 33.07
C PHE A 656 -6.41 3.07 32.85
N ILE A 657 -6.13 2.46 31.70
CA ILE A 657 -6.20 1.01 31.49
C ILE A 657 -4.79 0.45 31.60
N ARG A 658 -4.59 -0.65 32.33
CA ARG A 658 -3.33 -1.38 32.47
C ARG A 658 -3.56 -2.87 32.28
N PHE A 659 -2.67 -3.55 31.56
CA PHE A 659 -2.68 -5.01 31.40
C PHE A 659 -1.29 -5.49 30.97
N ASP A 660 -0.99 -6.76 31.14
CA ASP A 660 0.16 -7.40 30.51
C ASP A 660 -0.28 -8.06 29.20
N GLU A 661 0.56 -8.02 28.16
CA GLU A 661 0.23 -8.59 26.85
C GLU A 661 1.39 -9.31 26.16
N ILE A 662 1.04 -10.16 25.19
CA ILE A 662 1.95 -10.76 24.20
C ILE A 662 1.34 -10.54 22.82
N VAL A 663 2.04 -9.84 21.92
CA VAL A 663 1.57 -9.54 20.55
C VAL A 663 2.47 -10.20 19.52
N LEU A 664 1.96 -11.20 18.83
CA LEU A 664 2.63 -11.96 17.77
C LEU A 664 1.74 -12.01 16.51
N VAL A 665 1.44 -10.82 15.97
CA VAL A 665 0.75 -10.59 14.70
C VAL A 665 1.71 -10.03 13.64
N GLU A 666 1.39 -10.13 12.34
CA GLU A 666 2.31 -9.75 11.27
C GLU A 666 2.85 -8.31 11.41
N PRO A 667 4.18 -8.10 11.42
CA PRO A 667 4.76 -6.78 11.52
C PRO A 667 4.71 -6.00 10.20
N GLY A 668 4.05 -4.85 10.20
CA GLY A 668 4.21 -3.84 9.15
C GLY A 668 5.61 -3.21 9.10
N THR A 669 5.88 -2.39 8.08
CA THR A 669 7.16 -1.64 7.99
C THR A 669 7.31 -0.64 9.15
N VAL A 670 8.54 -0.40 9.60
CA VAL A 670 8.83 0.55 10.69
C VAL A 670 8.29 1.95 10.34
N GLY A 671 7.46 2.51 11.21
CA GLY A 671 6.83 3.81 11.01
C GLY A 671 5.58 3.83 10.12
N SER A 672 5.03 2.66 9.75
CA SER A 672 3.72 2.59 9.08
C SER A 672 2.55 2.67 10.09
N HIS A 673 1.43 3.19 9.60
CA HIS A 673 0.21 3.48 10.37
C HIS A 673 -1.04 2.80 9.76
N PRO A 674 -2.14 2.66 10.52
CA PRO A 674 -3.40 2.13 10.00
C PRO A 674 -3.88 2.86 8.73
N GLY A 675 -3.96 2.12 7.62
CA GLY A 675 -4.32 2.64 6.30
C GLY A 675 -3.17 2.71 5.31
N ASP A 676 -1.91 2.60 5.77
CA ASP A 676 -0.76 2.43 4.89
C ASP A 676 -0.75 1.02 4.27
N ALA A 677 -0.33 0.92 3.00
CA ALA A 677 -0.25 -0.36 2.27
C ALA A 677 0.75 -1.37 2.87
N ASN A 678 1.61 -0.93 3.80
CA ASN A 678 2.63 -1.74 4.46
C ASN A 678 2.31 -1.99 5.95
N PHE A 679 1.09 -1.70 6.39
CA PHE A 679 0.60 -1.95 7.76
C PHE A 679 -0.43 -3.08 7.72
N TYR A 680 0.06 -4.31 7.84
CA TYR A 680 -0.69 -5.54 7.62
C TYR A 680 -1.64 -5.86 8.79
N ASP A 681 -1.17 -6.62 9.79
CA ASP A 681 -1.95 -7.02 10.94
C ASP A 681 -1.70 -6.11 12.15
N TYR A 682 -2.71 -5.95 12.99
CA TYR A 682 -2.58 -5.12 14.19
C TYR A 682 -3.57 -5.46 15.29
N VAL A 683 -3.22 -5.03 16.50
CA VAL A 683 -4.09 -5.00 17.67
C VAL A 683 -4.37 -3.55 18.08
N VAL A 684 -5.55 -3.31 18.66
CA VAL A 684 -5.97 -2.00 19.14
C VAL A 684 -6.96 -2.15 20.31
N VAL A 685 -6.94 -1.18 21.24
CA VAL A 685 -7.93 -1.05 22.32
C VAL A 685 -8.79 0.17 22.02
N GLU A 686 -10.11 0.00 22.09
CA GLU A 686 -11.09 1.01 21.66
C GLU A 686 -12.15 1.24 22.73
N GLY A 687 -12.66 2.48 22.79
CA GLY A 687 -13.78 2.87 23.63
C GLY A 687 -15.05 3.14 22.82
N SER A 688 -16.21 2.95 23.43
CA SER A 688 -17.52 3.36 22.86
C SER A 688 -18.43 3.97 23.92
N SER A 689 -18.90 5.20 23.68
CA SER A 689 -19.85 5.92 24.54
C SER A 689 -21.30 5.84 24.07
N ASN A 690 -21.59 5.05 23.02
CA ASN A 690 -22.92 4.90 22.41
C ASN A 690 -23.34 3.42 22.29
N ASN A 691 -23.07 2.63 23.32
CA ASN A 691 -23.43 1.20 23.41
C ASN A 691 -22.91 0.36 22.23
N GLY A 692 -21.70 0.63 21.76
CA GLY A 692 -21.04 -0.13 20.70
C GLY A 692 -21.48 0.21 19.27
N GLN A 693 -22.32 1.22 19.07
CA GLN A 693 -22.70 1.69 17.71
C GLN A 693 -21.51 2.29 16.96
N SER A 694 -20.59 2.96 17.65
CA SER A 694 -19.28 3.33 17.10
C SER A 694 -18.17 3.23 18.14
N TRP A 695 -16.95 3.05 17.65
CA TRP A 695 -15.75 2.79 18.43
C TRP A 695 -14.67 3.80 18.07
N LYS A 696 -13.87 4.21 19.06
CA LYS A 696 -12.72 5.11 18.87
C LYS A 696 -11.48 4.50 19.50
N PRO A 697 -10.29 4.56 18.86
CA PRO A 697 -9.05 4.11 19.45
C PRO A 697 -8.75 4.86 20.75
N LEU A 698 -8.26 4.13 21.76
CA LEU A 698 -7.71 4.68 23.00
C LEU A 698 -6.17 4.81 22.92
N LEU A 699 -5.56 4.19 21.91
CA LEU A 699 -4.16 4.26 21.55
C LEU A 699 -3.99 3.93 20.05
N ASP A 700 -2.86 4.30 19.47
CA ASP A 700 -2.50 3.89 18.11
C ASP A 700 -2.40 2.36 18.01
N ALA A 701 -2.86 1.80 16.89
CA ALA A 701 -2.78 0.37 16.65
C ALA A 701 -1.33 -0.10 16.46
N TYR A 702 -1.06 -1.35 16.83
CA TYR A 702 0.31 -1.88 16.91
C TYR A 702 0.41 -3.37 16.56
N SER A 703 1.62 -3.80 16.18
CA SER A 703 1.94 -5.18 15.82
C SER A 703 3.21 -5.67 16.52
N ALA A 704 3.71 -6.86 16.17
CA ALA A 704 4.91 -7.45 16.78
C ALA A 704 6.17 -6.57 16.64
N ASN A 705 6.23 -5.66 15.65
CA ASN A 705 7.37 -4.75 15.46
C ASN A 705 7.54 -3.72 16.59
N THR A 706 6.52 -3.51 17.44
CA THR A 706 6.58 -2.50 18.51
C THR A 706 7.46 -2.89 19.69
N ARG A 707 7.92 -4.15 19.77
CA ARG A 707 8.93 -4.59 20.74
C ARG A 707 9.93 -5.56 20.10
N PRO A 708 11.25 -5.36 20.24
CA PRO A 708 12.26 -6.24 19.65
C PRO A 708 12.09 -7.72 20.00
N GLU A 709 11.67 -8.03 21.22
CA GLU A 709 11.43 -9.40 21.69
C GLU A 709 10.26 -10.10 20.97
N TRP A 710 9.18 -9.37 20.66
CA TRP A 710 8.02 -9.91 19.95
C TRP A 710 8.31 -10.07 18.46
N LEU A 711 9.00 -9.11 17.85
CA LEU A 711 9.50 -9.23 16.48
C LEU A 711 10.46 -10.42 16.33
N THR A 712 11.40 -10.59 17.27
CA THR A 712 12.32 -11.74 17.31
C THR A 712 11.56 -13.06 17.46
N ALA A 713 10.55 -13.12 18.35
CA ALA A 713 9.72 -14.31 18.50
C ALA A 713 8.93 -14.62 17.22
N TYR A 714 8.20 -13.65 16.66
CA TYR A 714 7.43 -13.82 15.41
C TYR A 714 8.31 -14.32 14.26
N THR A 715 9.51 -13.76 14.11
CA THR A 715 10.44 -14.11 13.02
C THR A 715 11.25 -15.39 13.24
N SER A 716 11.12 -16.05 14.40
CA SER A 716 11.94 -17.22 14.75
C SER A 716 11.59 -18.53 14.02
N ASP A 717 10.32 -18.71 13.64
CA ASP A 717 9.83 -19.89 12.89
C ASP A 717 8.87 -19.45 11.78
N LEU A 718 9.44 -18.83 10.74
CA LEU A 718 8.71 -18.36 9.56
C LEU A 718 8.61 -19.46 8.50
N VAL A 719 7.40 -19.73 8.04
CA VAL A 719 7.09 -20.70 6.99
C VAL A 719 6.48 -19.99 5.80
N THR A 720 7.09 -20.20 4.62
CA THR A 720 6.59 -19.64 3.37
C THR A 720 5.23 -20.24 3.02
N GLY A 721 4.22 -19.38 2.84
CA GLY A 721 2.90 -19.76 2.34
C GLY A 721 2.80 -19.64 0.81
N ILE A 722 1.59 -19.39 0.30
CA ILE A 722 1.36 -19.10 -1.12
C ILE A 722 1.75 -17.62 -1.37
N TYR A 723 1.98 -17.22 -2.62
CA TYR A 723 2.25 -15.82 -3.01
C TYR A 723 3.43 -15.09 -2.33
N GLY A 724 4.26 -15.79 -1.54
CA GLY A 724 5.38 -15.20 -0.78
C GLY A 724 5.06 -14.87 0.68
N GLU A 725 3.87 -15.24 1.18
CA GLU A 725 3.44 -15.15 2.58
C GLU A 725 4.52 -15.63 3.57
N ARG A 726 4.62 -14.98 4.74
CA ARG A 726 5.62 -15.27 5.78
C ARG A 726 4.93 -15.60 7.10
N ASN A 727 4.15 -16.68 7.09
CA ASN A 727 3.40 -17.16 8.25
C ASN A 727 4.34 -17.53 9.42
N SER A 728 4.01 -17.12 10.64
CA SER A 728 4.76 -17.48 11.84
C SER A 728 4.12 -18.67 12.57
N LYS A 729 4.93 -19.70 12.85
CA LYS A 729 4.58 -20.83 13.72
C LYS A 729 5.07 -20.67 15.16
N ALA A 730 5.78 -19.58 15.46
CA ALA A 730 6.24 -19.30 16.81
C ALA A 730 5.07 -19.23 17.80
N SER A 731 5.25 -19.74 19.01
CA SER A 731 4.22 -19.72 20.06
C SER A 731 4.49 -18.62 21.08
N GLY A 732 3.44 -18.11 21.72
CA GLY A 732 3.55 -17.24 22.90
C GLY A 732 4.01 -18.01 24.14
N PHE A 733 4.79 -17.35 25.00
CA PHE A 733 5.28 -17.88 26.28
C PHE A 733 5.17 -16.82 27.38
N PRO A 734 4.92 -17.18 28.65
CA PRO A 734 4.74 -16.21 29.75
C PRO A 734 5.87 -15.20 29.93
N SER A 735 7.13 -15.57 29.61
CA SER A 735 8.28 -14.65 29.67
C SER A 735 8.22 -13.48 28.65
N MET A 736 7.31 -13.55 27.68
CA MET A 736 7.07 -12.51 26.68
C MET A 736 6.05 -11.46 27.12
N TYR A 737 5.36 -11.65 28.26
CA TYR A 737 4.40 -10.68 28.77
C TYR A 737 5.06 -9.31 29.03
N ARG A 738 4.40 -8.24 28.58
CA ARG A 738 4.83 -6.86 28.83
C ARG A 738 3.66 -5.98 29.24
N ARG A 739 3.87 -5.17 30.27
CA ARG A 739 2.91 -4.17 30.73
C ARG A 739 2.63 -3.13 29.65
N ARG A 740 1.35 -2.91 29.39
CA ARG A 740 0.75 -1.78 28.67
C ARG A 740 0.07 -0.85 29.67
N GLU A 741 0.22 0.44 29.47
CA GLU A 741 -0.60 1.47 30.13
C GLU A 741 -1.22 2.38 29.06
N ILE A 742 -2.49 2.75 29.25
CA ILE A 742 -3.26 3.59 28.33
C ILE A 742 -3.95 4.68 29.13
N PRO A 743 -3.58 5.97 28.98
CA PRO A 743 -4.28 7.08 29.62
C PRO A 743 -5.64 7.31 28.95
N LEU A 744 -6.71 7.37 29.74
CA LEU A 744 -8.06 7.69 29.27
C LEU A 744 -8.31 9.20 29.15
N LEU A 745 -7.44 10.02 29.77
CA LEU A 745 -7.50 11.48 29.75
C LEU A 745 -6.13 12.06 29.38
N GLY A 746 -6.13 13.11 28.56
CA GLY A 746 -4.93 13.75 28.03
C GLY A 746 -5.23 14.61 26.80
N GLN A 747 -4.20 15.23 26.24
CA GLN A 747 -4.31 15.96 24.98
C GLN A 747 -4.55 14.96 23.83
N GLY A 748 -5.67 15.12 23.11
CA GLY A 748 -6.07 14.20 22.03
C GLY A 748 -6.97 13.02 22.46
N SER A 749 -7.29 12.87 23.74
CA SER A 749 -8.17 11.78 24.21
C SER A 749 -9.57 11.85 23.58
N ALA A 750 -10.08 10.68 23.18
CA ALA A 750 -11.35 10.51 22.49
C ALA A 750 -12.62 10.72 23.35
N PHE A 751 -12.44 10.78 24.68
CA PHE A 751 -13.46 10.78 25.74
C PHE A 751 -13.09 11.75 26.87
N ARG A 752 -14.03 12.00 27.79
CA ARG A 752 -13.92 12.97 28.89
C ARG A 752 -14.25 12.34 30.25
N ALA A 753 -13.81 13.02 31.31
CA ALA A 753 -14.19 12.67 32.68
C ALA A 753 -15.72 12.60 32.84
N GLY A 754 -16.22 11.53 33.47
CA GLY A 754 -17.65 11.28 33.66
C GLY A 754 -18.32 10.49 32.53
N ASP A 755 -17.73 10.41 31.34
CA ASP A 755 -18.24 9.57 30.24
C ASP A 755 -18.32 8.10 30.69
N GLN A 756 -19.34 7.39 30.22
CA GLN A 756 -19.49 5.94 30.41
C GLN A 756 -19.10 5.25 29.10
N ILE A 757 -18.04 4.43 29.13
CA ILE A 757 -17.52 3.76 27.94
C ILE A 757 -17.53 2.23 28.07
N LEU A 758 -17.96 1.55 27.02
CA LEU A 758 -17.57 0.16 26.78
C LEU A 758 -16.12 0.14 26.30
N ILE A 759 -15.36 -0.90 26.66
CA ILE A 759 -13.97 -1.10 26.23
C ILE A 759 -13.89 -2.39 25.41
N ARG A 760 -13.23 -2.31 24.25
CA ARG A 760 -13.03 -3.44 23.32
C ARG A 760 -11.55 -3.65 23.05
N PHE A 761 -11.14 -4.92 23.07
CA PHE A 761 -9.89 -5.39 22.49
C PHE A 761 -10.19 -5.91 21.09
N ARG A 762 -9.46 -5.45 20.08
CA ARG A 762 -9.66 -5.83 18.67
C ARG A 762 -8.35 -6.23 18.02
N LEU A 763 -8.36 -7.36 17.32
CA LEU A 763 -7.28 -7.81 16.43
C LEU A 763 -7.82 -7.75 15.00
N VAL A 764 -7.07 -7.11 14.12
CA VAL A 764 -7.35 -7.04 12.68
C VAL A 764 -6.23 -7.76 11.94
N ALA A 765 -6.61 -8.56 10.95
CA ALA A 765 -5.67 -9.26 10.10
C ALA A 765 -6.01 -9.09 8.61
N ASP A 766 -4.98 -9.01 7.77
CA ASP A 766 -5.10 -9.01 6.32
C ASP A 766 -5.19 -10.45 5.74
N GLN A 767 -5.33 -10.58 4.43
CA GLN A 767 -5.59 -11.86 3.76
C GLN A 767 -4.40 -12.83 3.66
N PHE A 768 -3.17 -12.43 3.99
CA PHE A 768 -1.95 -13.14 3.61
C PHE A 768 -1.23 -13.88 4.74
N SER A 769 -0.49 -13.20 5.62
CA SER A 769 0.26 -13.90 6.68
C SER A 769 -0.56 -13.96 7.98
N TYR A 770 -0.30 -14.99 8.79
CA TYR A 770 -0.74 -15.05 10.18
C TYR A 770 0.40 -15.42 11.12
N GLY A 771 0.16 -15.23 12.42
CA GLY A 771 1.02 -15.68 13.51
C GLY A 771 0.21 -16.24 14.66
N TRP A 772 0.81 -16.29 15.85
CA TRP A 772 0.14 -16.79 17.05
C TRP A 772 -1.05 -15.89 17.44
N GLY A 773 -0.89 -14.58 17.49
CA GLY A 773 -1.96 -13.64 17.83
C GLY A 773 -1.70 -12.82 19.09
N TRP A 774 -2.74 -12.59 19.89
CA TRP A 774 -2.70 -11.70 21.06
C TRP A 774 -3.15 -12.41 22.33
N ALA A 775 -2.41 -12.21 23.42
CA ALA A 775 -2.85 -12.54 24.78
C ALA A 775 -2.83 -11.30 25.67
N ILE A 776 -3.80 -11.20 26.58
CA ILE A 776 -4.02 -10.10 27.52
C ILE A 776 -4.28 -10.68 28.92
N ASP A 777 -3.52 -10.24 29.90
CA ASP A 777 -3.61 -10.68 31.30
C ASP A 777 -3.53 -9.49 32.28
N ASN A 778 -3.85 -9.69 33.56
CA ASN A 778 -3.73 -8.71 34.64
C ASN A 778 -4.42 -7.37 34.33
N LEU A 779 -5.67 -7.42 33.85
CA LEU A 779 -6.42 -6.25 33.42
C LEU A 779 -6.91 -5.42 34.61
N LEU A 780 -6.36 -4.22 34.75
CA LEU A 780 -6.78 -3.19 35.69
C LEU A 780 -7.29 -1.96 34.93
N VAL A 781 -8.57 -1.63 35.08
CA VAL A 781 -9.15 -0.39 34.56
C VAL A 781 -9.46 0.54 35.72
N GLN A 782 -8.77 1.68 35.74
CA GLN A 782 -8.83 2.75 36.75
C GLN A 782 -8.58 2.31 38.20
N ALA A 783 -8.09 1.09 38.40
CA ALA A 783 -7.54 0.64 39.67
C ALA A 783 -6.06 1.05 39.76
N PRO A 784 -5.53 1.30 40.98
CA PRO A 784 -4.10 1.44 41.17
C PRO A 784 -3.39 0.15 40.73
N PRO A 785 -2.14 0.23 40.23
CA PRO A 785 -1.33 -0.98 40.07
C PRO A 785 -1.19 -1.68 41.44
N PRO A 786 -0.96 -3.01 41.47
CA PRO A 786 -0.60 -3.69 42.70
C PRO A 786 0.59 -2.98 43.34
N VAL A 787 0.49 -2.67 44.63
CA VAL A 787 1.62 -2.10 45.38
C VAL A 787 2.67 -3.19 45.51
N LEU A 788 3.60 -3.25 44.55
CA LEU A 788 4.93 -3.77 44.81
C LEU A 788 5.44 -3.02 46.04
N ALA A 789 5.84 -3.78 47.07
CA ALA A 789 6.11 -3.29 48.41
C ALA A 789 6.86 -1.95 48.38
N GLU A 790 6.40 -1.00 49.22
CA GLU A 790 6.92 0.37 49.33
C GLU A 790 8.44 0.39 49.07
N GLU A 791 8.89 1.16 48.06
CA GLU A 791 10.34 1.43 47.96
C GLU A 791 10.77 1.98 49.31
N PRO A 792 11.69 1.32 50.04
CA PRO A 792 12.07 1.77 51.36
C PRO A 792 12.64 3.18 51.23
N ILE A 793 11.98 4.11 51.91
CA ILE A 793 12.25 5.55 51.86
C ILE A 793 13.76 5.75 51.90
N ARG A 794 14.33 6.37 50.86
CA ARG A 794 15.78 6.64 50.79
C ARG A 794 16.16 7.63 51.89
N GLU A 795 16.47 7.14 53.09
CA GLU A 795 16.94 7.98 54.20
C GLU A 795 18.38 8.50 54.02
N GLY A 796 19.05 8.12 52.93
CA GLY A 796 20.39 8.60 52.61
C GLY A 796 20.99 8.04 51.32
N SER A 797 22.20 8.51 51.00
CA SER A 797 23.08 7.87 50.02
C SER A 797 24.07 6.94 50.75
N PHE A 798 24.44 5.83 50.11
CA PHE A 798 25.45 4.89 50.62
C PHE A 798 26.33 4.40 49.46
N LYS A 799 27.64 4.58 49.57
CA LYS A 799 28.67 4.19 48.61
C LYS A 799 29.72 3.33 49.31
N LEU A 800 30.31 2.42 48.55
CA LEU A 800 31.48 1.64 48.96
C LEU A 800 32.45 1.54 47.78
N TYR A 801 33.72 1.78 48.04
CA TYR A 801 34.78 1.72 47.01
C TYR A 801 36.17 1.52 47.65
N PRO A 802 37.12 0.85 46.96
CA PRO A 802 36.91 0.08 45.74
C PRO A 802 35.99 -1.15 45.98
N ASN A 803 35.29 -1.58 44.93
CA ASN A 803 34.49 -2.79 44.94
C ASN A 803 34.42 -3.34 43.50
N PRO A 804 35.09 -4.47 43.18
CA PRO A 804 35.78 -5.39 44.09
C PRO A 804 36.97 -4.78 44.86
N ILE A 805 37.23 -5.34 46.04
CA ILE A 805 38.36 -5.01 46.93
C ILE A 805 39.52 -5.96 46.62
N SER A 806 40.67 -5.42 46.21
CA SER A 806 41.89 -6.18 45.94
C SER A 806 42.96 -6.10 47.04
N ASN A 807 43.05 -4.96 47.74
CA ASN A 807 44.06 -4.71 48.79
C ASN A 807 43.55 -4.95 50.22
N GLY A 808 42.39 -5.61 50.38
CA GLY A 808 41.72 -5.84 51.66
C GLY A 808 40.94 -4.66 52.24
N VAL A 809 41.15 -3.42 51.79
CA VAL A 809 40.52 -2.22 52.39
C VAL A 809 39.37 -1.67 51.55
N VAL A 810 38.27 -1.28 52.20
CA VAL A 810 37.15 -0.57 51.57
C VAL A 810 36.77 0.69 52.33
N ARG A 811 36.54 1.79 51.60
CA ARG A 811 35.93 2.99 52.16
C ARG A 811 34.40 2.90 52.05
N VAL A 812 33.73 3.19 53.16
CA VAL A 812 32.29 3.30 53.33
C VAL A 812 31.97 4.78 53.44
N GLU A 813 31.15 5.28 52.53
CA GLU A 813 30.60 6.64 52.62
C GLU A 813 29.09 6.60 52.67
N ALA A 814 28.49 7.27 53.65
CA ALA A 814 27.05 7.40 53.77
C ALA A 814 26.66 8.84 54.13
N GLU A 815 25.59 9.34 53.52
CA GLU A 815 25.03 10.66 53.79
C GLU A 815 23.56 10.51 54.16
N PHE A 816 23.18 10.95 55.36
CA PHE A 816 21.85 10.77 55.93
C PHE A 816 21.04 12.07 55.84
N ILE A 817 19.77 11.95 55.44
CA ILE A 817 18.88 13.11 55.26
C ILE A 817 18.55 13.75 56.62
N LYS A 818 18.34 12.93 57.65
CA LYS A 818 18.09 13.35 59.05
C LYS A 818 19.39 13.32 59.87
N PRO A 819 19.53 14.14 60.93
CA PRO A 819 20.66 14.04 61.86
C PRO A 819 20.64 12.73 62.65
N ILE A 820 21.76 12.01 62.68
CA ILE A 820 21.96 10.73 63.36
C ILE A 820 23.29 10.80 64.14
N THR A 821 23.27 10.43 65.41
CA THR A 821 24.45 10.48 66.30
C THR A 821 25.30 9.21 66.25
N GLU A 822 24.68 8.03 66.06
CA GLU A 822 25.35 6.74 66.02
C GLU A 822 24.88 5.89 64.82
N VAL A 823 25.84 5.25 64.16
CA VAL A 823 25.66 4.47 62.94
C VAL A 823 26.36 3.13 63.10
N GLY A 824 25.62 2.03 63.04
CA GLY A 824 26.17 0.67 63.06
C GLY A 824 26.53 0.20 61.66
N VAL A 825 27.77 -0.23 61.43
CA VAL A 825 28.21 -0.86 60.18
C VAL A 825 28.50 -2.34 60.42
N THR A 826 27.73 -3.21 59.76
CA THR A 826 27.85 -4.67 59.88
C THR A 826 28.25 -5.30 58.55
N VAL A 827 29.26 -6.16 58.54
CA VAL A 827 29.58 -7.04 57.40
C VAL A 827 29.00 -8.42 57.68
N ARG A 828 28.29 -9.00 56.70
CA ARG A 828 27.62 -10.30 56.78
C ARG A 828 28.01 -11.23 55.63
N SER A 829 27.95 -12.53 55.90
CA SER A 829 27.91 -13.55 54.84
C SER A 829 26.61 -13.48 54.04
N LEU A 830 26.55 -14.15 52.88
CA LEU A 830 25.31 -14.36 52.13
C LEU A 830 24.25 -15.17 52.90
N THR A 831 24.66 -15.95 53.90
CA THR A 831 23.77 -16.67 54.84
C THR A 831 23.27 -15.80 56.00
N GLY A 832 23.62 -14.50 56.03
CA GLY A 832 23.14 -13.54 57.02
C GLY A 832 23.95 -13.50 58.33
N GLN A 833 24.93 -14.38 58.53
CA GLN A 833 25.81 -14.38 59.70
C GLN A 833 26.62 -13.07 59.76
N ALA A 834 26.62 -12.38 60.90
CA ALA A 834 27.45 -11.21 61.12
C ALA A 834 28.92 -11.64 61.32
N LEU A 835 29.80 -11.11 60.47
CA LEU A 835 31.24 -11.39 60.46
C LEU A 835 32.03 -10.26 61.11
N ARG A 836 31.54 -9.02 61.00
CA ARG A 836 32.08 -7.84 61.69
C ARG A 836 30.95 -6.87 62.01
N ASN A 837 31.01 -6.19 63.14
CA ASN A 837 30.08 -5.12 63.49
C ASN A 837 30.81 -3.99 64.22
N VAL A 838 30.57 -2.74 63.84
CA VAL A 838 31.24 -1.55 64.41
C VAL A 838 30.23 -0.42 64.53
N THR A 839 30.14 0.24 65.68
CA THR A 839 29.34 1.47 65.85
C THR A 839 30.24 2.68 65.72
N LEU A 840 29.84 3.64 64.89
CA LEU A 840 30.57 4.87 64.55
C LEU A 840 29.68 6.09 64.80
N LYS A 841 30.29 7.28 64.91
CA LYS A 841 29.56 8.56 65.01
C LYS A 841 29.58 9.27 63.66
N ALA A 842 28.45 9.87 63.27
CA ALA A 842 28.39 10.65 62.03
C ALA A 842 28.99 12.06 62.23
N VAL A 843 29.84 12.48 61.32
CA VAL A 843 30.42 13.83 61.24
C VAL A 843 29.30 14.82 60.90
N GLY A 844 29.18 15.89 61.70
CA GLY A 844 28.09 16.86 61.59
C GLY A 844 26.68 16.27 61.76
N GLY A 845 26.58 15.04 62.29
CA GLY A 845 25.33 14.30 62.39
C GLY A 845 24.75 13.80 61.06
N LYS A 846 25.39 14.03 59.90
CA LYS A 846 24.82 13.65 58.59
C LYS A 846 25.76 12.85 57.69
N LEU A 847 27.07 12.86 57.93
CA LEU A 847 28.05 12.21 57.05
C LEU A 847 28.83 11.14 57.78
N LEU A 848 28.97 9.97 57.16
CA LEU A 848 29.93 8.94 57.53
C LEU A 848 30.90 8.77 56.35
N SER A 849 32.21 8.84 56.59
CA SER A 849 33.23 8.39 55.66
C SER A 849 34.31 7.69 56.49
N GLN A 850 34.44 6.38 56.33
CA GLN A 850 35.33 5.55 57.15
C GLN A 850 35.89 4.38 56.32
N GLU A 851 37.15 4.04 56.56
CA GLU A 851 37.79 2.85 55.98
C GLU A 851 37.68 1.63 56.90
N PHE A 852 37.45 0.48 56.28
CA PHE A 852 37.34 -0.82 56.91
C PHE A 852 38.33 -1.78 56.25
N ASP A 853 39.29 -2.27 57.04
CA ASP A 853 40.17 -3.37 56.64
C ASP A 853 39.44 -4.71 56.77
N LEU A 854 39.20 -5.37 55.65
CA LEU A 854 38.57 -6.69 55.52
C LEU A 854 39.58 -7.75 55.05
N SER A 855 40.89 -7.49 55.16
CA SER A 855 41.97 -8.40 54.76
C SER A 855 41.95 -9.77 55.46
N GLU A 856 41.27 -9.91 56.60
CA GLU A 856 41.07 -11.19 57.29
C GLU A 856 39.96 -12.06 56.66
N LEU A 857 39.02 -11.48 55.90
CA LEU A 857 37.93 -12.23 55.28
C LEU A 857 38.38 -12.93 53.99
N PRO A 858 37.95 -14.17 53.69
CA PRO A 858 38.25 -14.85 52.42
C PRO A 858 37.80 -14.08 51.16
N THR A 859 38.36 -14.44 50.01
CA THR A 859 37.85 -14.01 48.69
C THR A 859 36.40 -14.52 48.51
N GLY A 860 35.48 -13.63 48.17
CA GLY A 860 34.05 -13.94 48.13
C GLY A 860 33.11 -12.73 48.10
N LEU A 861 31.81 -13.00 48.03
CA LEU A 861 30.74 -12.00 48.05
C LEU A 861 30.14 -11.88 49.45
N TYR A 862 30.07 -10.65 49.95
CA TYR A 862 29.54 -10.31 51.28
C TYR A 862 28.49 -9.20 51.17
N LEU A 863 27.74 -9.00 52.26
CA LEU A 863 26.78 -7.90 52.41
C LEU A 863 27.30 -6.93 53.47
N MET A 864 27.42 -5.66 53.12
CA MET A 864 27.73 -4.60 54.07
C MET A 864 26.47 -3.78 54.34
N GLN A 865 26.11 -3.67 55.61
CA GLN A 865 24.92 -2.99 56.10
C GLN A 865 25.31 -1.79 56.94
N VAL A 866 24.63 -0.66 56.73
CA VAL A 866 24.74 0.56 57.50
C VAL A 866 23.37 0.79 58.15
N LYS A 867 23.28 0.53 59.46
CA LYS A 867 22.10 0.80 60.29
C LYS A 867 22.21 2.17 60.93
N ALA A 868 21.21 3.01 60.74
CA ALA A 868 21.17 4.38 61.24
C ALA A 868 19.74 4.67 61.72
N GLY A 869 19.53 4.68 63.05
CA GLY A 869 18.18 4.64 63.63
C GLY A 869 17.43 3.35 63.26
N GLU A 870 16.22 3.49 62.71
CA GLU A 870 15.41 2.35 62.21
C GLU A 870 15.82 1.91 60.79
N SER A 871 16.49 2.77 60.02
CA SER A 871 16.92 2.48 58.65
C SER A 871 18.12 1.56 58.56
N ILE A 872 18.11 0.65 57.57
CA ILE A 872 19.21 -0.25 57.24
C ILE A 872 19.49 -0.18 55.74
N LEU A 873 20.59 0.48 55.36
CA LEU A 873 21.08 0.51 53.98
C LEU A 873 22.00 -0.69 53.75
N THR A 874 21.76 -1.50 52.73
CA THR A 874 22.58 -2.70 52.43
C THR A 874 23.19 -2.62 51.03
N LYS A 875 24.47 -2.96 50.89
CA LYS A 875 25.13 -3.14 49.59
C LYS A 875 25.98 -4.42 49.55
N LYS A 876 26.11 -4.97 48.34
CA LYS A 876 27.02 -6.08 48.03
C LYS A 876 28.45 -5.57 47.97
N VAL A 877 29.37 -6.29 48.60
CA VAL A 877 30.81 -6.03 48.54
C VAL A 877 31.56 -7.32 48.19
N ILE A 878 32.47 -7.24 47.22
CA ILE A 878 33.22 -8.38 46.68
C ILE A 878 34.67 -8.22 47.13
N ILE A 879 35.21 -9.23 47.80
CA ILE A 879 36.63 -9.34 48.10
C ILE A 879 37.26 -10.24 47.05
N ALA A 880 38.24 -9.72 46.32
CA ALA A 880 38.95 -10.38 45.22
C ALA A 880 40.46 -10.12 45.37
N LYS A 881 41.08 -10.83 46.33
CA LYS A 881 42.52 -10.82 46.58
C LYS A 881 43.29 -11.58 45.52
#